data_AF-A0A6M1T0A7-F1
#
_entry.id   AF-A0A6M1T0A7-F1
#
_cell.length_a   1.000
_cell.length_b   1.000
_cell.length_c   1.000
_cell.angle_alpha   90.00
_cell.angle_beta   90.00
_cell.angle_gamma   90.00
#
_symmetry.space_group_name_H-M   'P 1'
#
loop_
_entity.id
_entity.type
_entity.pdbx_description
1 polymer ?
#
loop_
_entity_poly.entity_id
_entity_poly.type
_entity_poly.pdbx_seq_one_letter_code
_entity_poly.pdbx_strand_id
1 'polypeptide(L)'
;MSNSAIPERNMYQIETKDGIIVCTPDDIQTMTSVVLLEQEDWFEQELDFLREYLQPGMNVVDGGASFGTFSLPMAREVGEHGMVYAFEPSATTRKYLESSKQKNNFDQLEIVEKALGDKVGKGRLRIADTPERNTVDKKGKEAIAMTTLDAWWNYVGNCSVDVIKLDVNGMEDKALKGAQQLLTQEQPVVLVSLDAKEDLQAAIEEQLQKAGYRLFDYIPGPELLVDHEAKADEDPYLMNIVGIHQDRVEEFKKKGWIFDEEVSFDIPRKDKWKEVLGDLRWSKNKIEDWEDKVAGEQHREYLEALNILCAANQISPETSADASARSRKGAMMLDAAQRLIEIFNKGNGTISAAMSYARSMYELGKRTQAIDMVKGLMETVGAEEAAANSLPFLPPLPEQDETKVQTDFSKWLFVRTVEAWINMKDASVYMSGEQEKELIKVLKDNPEAVALMAKKNYLLSDGQEEGVAVGQISRNRWFWNEKESNLSVNRNGRLVNDRQNSVLSHIYLTVPGVKGGAHGIHEARTHKLAAEIERQGVGVSVISGESPDFVQKVVEASHNEGHVFYTGIMGFDLSVSSQLNVTGNLFELLDVPVFGLLGDHPYTEFMWHRMEQLGNTTLVSPLPSVKEEYDEIFSGDNDVVLSEHPPPPSPKDGGAQDIVPLAKRPIDMLIPWGIHKFYRDQRTLDEKLKVIGKPALKIGMELFKSALRNYEESIYQIFQRTYKQAYGSRYAFDNPKTNEDKCWLKVLSLVDWTIRKKRRLQMLKMLPALPDDLNITITAHSKVGKVLPFLDDMKNINWVNEMEISELDRLYARSKVVLNCNPTYPDTIHGRVRSGMANGCYVVSDYNPALEETFGSEAIGLINQQKDSLIQYFTDDWEKVQAKAERGRQIVLDSFTVEKQAQRLIEIITNHIE
;
A
#
# COMPACT_ATOMS: atom_id res chain seq x y z
N MET A 1 22.03 19.80 -36.16
CA MET A 1 22.37 19.20 -34.84
C MET A 1 21.38 18.08 -34.62
N SER A 2 21.87 16.88 -34.32
CA SER A 2 21.16 15.60 -34.45
C SER A 2 19.95 15.51 -33.52
N ASN A 3 18.76 15.28 -34.11
CA ASN A 3 17.57 14.78 -33.41
C ASN A 3 17.93 13.45 -32.75
N SER A 4 18.03 13.44 -31.42
CA SER A 4 18.04 12.20 -30.66
C SER A 4 16.62 11.66 -30.62
N ALA A 5 16.26 10.86 -31.63
CA ALA A 5 15.10 9.99 -31.54
C ALA A 5 15.35 9.03 -30.35
N ILE A 6 14.37 8.94 -29.45
CA ILE A 6 14.35 7.88 -28.43
C ILE A 6 14.29 6.55 -29.20
N PRO A 7 15.11 5.54 -28.86
CA PRO A 7 14.99 4.23 -29.47
C PRO A 7 13.54 3.73 -29.33
N GLU A 8 12.95 3.12 -30.35
CA GLU A 8 11.57 2.55 -30.31
C GLU A 8 11.31 1.59 -29.13
N ARG A 9 12.34 1.21 -28.38
CA ARG A 9 12.29 0.31 -27.22
C ARG A 9 11.82 0.96 -25.90
N ASN A 10 11.67 2.29 -25.84
CA ASN A 10 11.36 2.99 -24.58
C ASN A 10 10.04 3.79 -24.63
N MET A 11 8.98 3.22 -25.22
CA MET A 11 7.63 3.81 -25.20
C MET A 11 6.57 2.71 -25.35
N TYR A 12 5.41 2.88 -24.71
CA TYR A 12 4.24 2.07 -25.03
C TYR A 12 3.61 2.55 -26.35
N GLN A 13 3.08 1.61 -27.12
CA GLN A 13 2.23 1.85 -28.29
C GLN A 13 0.90 1.18 -27.99
N ILE A 14 -0.05 1.95 -27.45
CA ILE A 14 -1.32 1.45 -26.96
C ILE A 14 -2.36 1.69 -28.06
N GLU A 15 -2.99 0.63 -28.54
CA GLU A 15 -4.11 0.74 -29.49
C GLU A 15 -5.41 0.94 -28.70
N THR A 16 -6.14 2.02 -29.00
CA THR A 16 -7.44 2.29 -28.37
C THR A 16 -8.54 1.40 -28.95
N LYS A 17 -9.73 1.38 -28.33
CA LYS A 17 -10.95 0.71 -28.84
C LYS A 17 -11.32 1.11 -30.28
N ASP A 18 -10.79 2.25 -30.69
CA ASP A 18 -11.00 2.97 -31.93
C ASP A 18 -9.94 2.67 -33.01
N GLY A 19 -8.96 1.80 -32.71
CA GLY A 19 -7.85 1.47 -33.61
C GLY A 19 -6.80 2.56 -33.74
N ILE A 20 -6.78 3.54 -32.82
CA ILE A 20 -5.80 4.63 -32.81
C ILE A 20 -4.62 4.23 -31.92
N ILE A 21 -3.41 4.38 -32.42
CA ILE A 21 -2.18 4.11 -31.65
C ILE A 21 -1.77 5.37 -30.88
N VAL A 22 -1.78 5.31 -29.56
CA VAL A 22 -1.26 6.37 -28.68
C VAL A 22 0.10 5.94 -28.13
N CYS A 23 1.12 6.75 -28.38
CA CYS A 23 2.45 6.58 -27.81
C CYS A 23 2.55 7.30 -26.46
N THR A 24 3.02 6.59 -25.43
CA THR A 24 3.23 7.14 -24.08
C THR A 24 4.56 6.63 -23.49
N PRO A 25 5.07 7.21 -22.38
CA PRO A 25 6.22 6.66 -21.68
C PRO A 25 5.99 5.20 -21.29
N ASP A 26 7.04 4.37 -21.33
CA ASP A 26 7.03 2.95 -20.96
C ASP A 26 7.01 2.74 -19.42
N ASP A 27 6.31 3.60 -18.71
CA ASP A 27 6.12 3.52 -17.26
C ASP A 27 4.64 3.56 -16.88
N ILE A 28 4.34 2.97 -15.72
CA ILE A 28 3.02 2.97 -15.08
C ILE A 28 2.92 4.04 -13.97
N GLN A 29 3.77 5.08 -14.05
CA GLN A 29 3.73 6.25 -13.16
C GLN A 29 3.01 7.44 -13.81
N THR A 30 2.92 7.43 -15.13
CA THR A 30 2.20 8.42 -15.94
C THR A 30 0.71 8.07 -16.01
N MET A 31 -0.16 9.02 -15.63
CA MET A 31 -1.61 8.82 -15.61
C MET A 31 -2.14 8.32 -16.95
N THR A 32 -1.75 8.97 -18.05
CA THR A 32 -2.21 8.61 -19.39
C THR A 32 -1.80 7.21 -19.82
N SER A 33 -0.60 6.74 -19.45
CA SER A 33 -0.19 5.36 -19.71
C SER A 33 -1.11 4.37 -19.00
N VAL A 34 -1.41 4.61 -17.72
CA VAL A 34 -2.25 3.71 -16.91
C VAL A 34 -3.69 3.70 -17.42
N VAL A 35 -4.30 4.87 -17.64
CA VAL A 35 -5.67 4.99 -18.15
C VAL A 35 -5.83 4.27 -19.49
N LEU A 36 -4.93 4.49 -20.44
CA LEU A 36 -5.01 3.88 -21.78
C LEU A 36 -4.78 2.37 -21.75
N LEU A 37 -3.83 1.87 -20.93
CA LEU A 37 -3.64 0.42 -20.76
C LEU A 37 -4.86 -0.25 -20.09
N GLU A 38 -5.55 0.48 -19.22
CA GLU A 38 -6.71 -0.02 -18.47
C GLU A 38 -7.98 -0.04 -19.31
N GLN A 39 -8.34 1.11 -19.86
CA GLN A 39 -9.63 1.35 -20.50
C GLN A 39 -9.59 1.21 -22.02
N GLU A 40 -8.39 1.22 -22.62
CA GLU A 40 -8.20 1.35 -24.08
C GLU A 40 -8.89 2.60 -24.65
N ASP A 41 -9.11 3.60 -23.80
CA ASP A 41 -9.73 4.88 -24.16
C ASP A 41 -9.39 5.96 -23.10
N TRP A 42 -9.69 7.21 -23.41
CA TRP A 42 -9.66 8.30 -22.44
C TRP A 42 -10.96 8.35 -21.64
N PHE A 43 -10.85 8.69 -20.35
CA PHE A 43 -11.96 8.55 -19.40
C PHE A 43 -12.97 9.72 -19.41
N GLU A 44 -12.61 10.86 -20.02
CA GLU A 44 -13.50 12.03 -20.10
C GLU A 44 -14.60 11.78 -21.13
N GLN A 45 -15.85 11.88 -20.68
CA GLN A 45 -17.03 11.50 -21.47
C GLN A 45 -17.30 12.48 -22.62
N GLU A 46 -16.83 13.72 -22.54
CA GLU A 46 -16.98 14.70 -23.61
C GLU A 46 -16.17 14.37 -24.87
N LEU A 47 -15.25 13.39 -24.79
CA LEU A 47 -14.62 12.83 -25.98
C LEU A 47 -15.64 12.13 -26.89
N ASP A 48 -16.67 11.47 -26.32
CA ASP A 48 -17.72 10.82 -27.11
C ASP A 48 -18.59 11.86 -27.84
N PHE A 49 -18.88 12.99 -27.19
CA PHE A 49 -19.52 14.13 -27.86
C PHE A 49 -18.70 14.60 -29.07
N LEU A 50 -17.38 14.74 -28.93
CA LEU A 50 -16.52 15.16 -30.04
C LEU A 50 -16.45 14.11 -31.15
N ARG A 51 -16.41 12.82 -30.81
CA ARG A 51 -16.41 11.72 -31.80
C ARG A 51 -17.62 11.78 -32.71
N GLU A 52 -18.79 12.07 -32.15
CA GLU A 52 -20.02 12.12 -32.92
C GLU A 52 -20.26 13.47 -33.60
N TYR A 53 -19.87 14.57 -32.95
CA TYR A 53 -20.08 15.92 -33.46
C TYR A 53 -19.13 16.25 -34.62
N LEU A 54 -17.87 15.82 -34.55
CA LEU A 54 -16.88 16.10 -35.57
C LEU A 54 -17.21 15.37 -36.87
N GLN A 55 -16.96 16.05 -37.98
CA GLN A 55 -17.23 15.54 -39.32
C GLN A 55 -16.00 15.74 -40.21
N PRO A 56 -15.82 14.91 -41.25
CA PRO A 56 -14.74 15.08 -42.20
C PRO A 56 -14.69 16.50 -42.79
N GLY A 57 -13.52 17.13 -42.76
CA GLY A 57 -13.31 18.50 -43.23
C GLY A 57 -13.34 19.59 -42.16
N MET A 58 -13.73 19.28 -40.92
CA MET A 58 -13.74 20.25 -39.82
C MET A 58 -12.33 20.60 -39.33
N ASN A 59 -12.19 21.80 -38.78
CA ASN A 59 -10.95 22.29 -38.20
C ASN A 59 -11.09 22.46 -36.69
N VAL A 60 -10.14 21.90 -35.94
CA VAL A 60 -10.18 21.86 -34.48
C VAL A 60 -8.91 22.45 -33.89
N VAL A 61 -9.05 23.18 -32.80
CA VAL A 61 -7.95 23.62 -31.95
C VAL A 61 -7.95 22.82 -30.67
N ASP A 62 -6.84 22.16 -30.34
CA ASP A 62 -6.63 21.49 -29.06
C ASP A 62 -5.60 22.28 -28.24
N GLY A 63 -6.08 23.07 -27.29
CA GLY A 63 -5.26 23.80 -26.33
C GLY A 63 -4.88 22.91 -25.16
N GLY A 64 -3.62 22.48 -25.10
CA GLY A 64 -3.12 21.55 -24.07
C GLY A 64 -3.25 20.10 -24.50
N ALA A 65 -2.62 19.76 -25.63
CA ALA A 65 -2.80 18.46 -26.26
C ALA A 65 -2.13 17.30 -25.51
N SER A 66 -1.14 17.54 -24.63
CA SER A 66 -0.39 16.51 -23.89
C SER A 66 0.08 15.35 -24.79
N PHE A 67 -0.34 14.11 -24.50
CA PHE A 67 -0.06 12.90 -25.30
C PHE A 67 -1.00 12.69 -26.49
N GLY A 68 -2.00 13.56 -26.68
CA GLY A 68 -2.94 13.54 -27.80
C GLY A 68 -4.20 12.71 -27.58
N THR A 69 -4.62 12.51 -26.33
CA THR A 69 -5.83 11.73 -25.99
C THR A 69 -7.10 12.29 -26.64
N PHE A 70 -7.18 13.61 -26.81
CA PHE A 70 -8.22 14.26 -27.62
C PHE A 70 -7.77 14.51 -29.08
N SER A 71 -6.56 15.05 -29.29
CA SER A 71 -6.06 15.39 -30.62
C SER A 71 -6.12 14.24 -31.63
N LEU A 72 -5.81 13.00 -31.23
CA LEU A 72 -5.76 11.84 -32.14
C LEU A 72 -7.16 11.36 -32.56
N PRO A 73 -8.13 11.14 -31.64
CA PRO A 73 -9.52 10.90 -32.04
C PRO A 73 -10.09 12.02 -32.91
N MET A 74 -9.87 13.28 -32.54
CA MET A 74 -10.34 14.41 -33.36
C MET A 74 -9.72 14.38 -34.76
N ALA A 75 -8.44 14.04 -34.88
CA ALA A 75 -7.78 13.90 -36.19
C ALA A 75 -8.40 12.77 -37.02
N ARG A 76 -8.77 11.65 -36.40
CA ARG A 76 -9.48 10.56 -37.08
C ARG A 76 -10.82 11.03 -37.64
N GLU A 77 -11.64 11.71 -36.83
CA GLU A 77 -13.00 12.12 -37.24
C GLU A 77 -13.02 13.21 -38.31
N VAL A 78 -12.11 14.19 -38.21
CA VAL A 78 -12.05 15.25 -39.24
C VAL A 78 -11.44 14.77 -40.56
N GLY A 79 -10.79 13.61 -40.56
CA GLY A 79 -10.21 12.96 -41.74
C GLY A 79 -9.15 13.80 -42.47
N GLU A 80 -8.73 13.33 -43.64
CA GLU A 80 -7.65 13.93 -44.45
C GLU A 80 -7.98 15.33 -45.01
N HIS A 81 -9.22 15.78 -44.88
CA HIS A 81 -9.68 17.08 -45.39
C HIS A 81 -9.89 18.12 -44.30
N GLY A 82 -9.86 17.72 -43.02
CA GLY A 82 -9.89 18.63 -41.89
C GLY A 82 -8.49 18.93 -41.37
N MET A 83 -8.42 19.66 -40.26
CA MET A 83 -7.16 19.94 -39.55
C MET A 83 -7.37 19.92 -38.04
N VAL A 84 -6.40 19.39 -37.30
CA VAL A 84 -6.32 19.53 -35.84
C VAL A 84 -5.05 20.28 -35.49
N TYR A 85 -5.17 21.40 -34.80
CA TYR A 85 -4.05 22.22 -34.33
C TYR A 85 -3.84 22.00 -32.84
N ALA A 86 -2.87 21.15 -32.52
CA ALA A 86 -2.57 20.68 -31.17
C ALA A 86 -1.46 21.51 -30.52
N PHE A 87 -1.84 22.38 -29.57
CA PHE A 87 -0.90 23.20 -28.80
C PHE A 87 -0.36 22.41 -27.62
N GLU A 88 0.93 22.10 -27.65
CA GLU A 88 1.62 21.40 -26.57
C GLU A 88 3.00 22.04 -26.32
N PRO A 89 3.20 22.76 -25.20
CA PRO A 89 4.43 23.51 -24.94
C PRO A 89 5.57 22.68 -24.33
N SER A 90 5.34 21.49 -23.75
CA SER A 90 6.41 20.66 -23.21
C SER A 90 7.10 19.82 -24.30
N ALA A 91 8.43 19.87 -24.31
CA ALA A 91 9.24 19.10 -25.26
C ALA A 91 9.16 17.58 -25.04
N THR A 92 8.75 17.13 -23.86
CA THR A 92 8.66 15.70 -23.55
C THR A 92 7.38 15.11 -24.15
N THR A 93 6.22 15.67 -23.81
CA THR A 93 4.90 15.26 -24.33
C THR A 93 4.80 15.39 -25.83
N ARG A 94 5.29 16.50 -26.42
CA ARG A 94 5.29 16.67 -27.89
C ARG A 94 5.95 15.51 -28.63
N LYS A 95 7.05 14.96 -28.12
CA LYS A 95 7.76 13.86 -28.80
C LYS A 95 6.90 12.58 -28.90
N TYR A 96 6.12 12.30 -27.86
CA TYR A 96 5.20 11.18 -27.86
C TYR A 96 4.02 11.45 -28.80
N LEU A 97 3.44 12.66 -28.77
CA LEU A 97 2.38 13.07 -29.70
C LEU A 97 2.83 13.03 -31.17
N GLU A 98 4.05 13.46 -31.48
CA GLU A 98 4.66 13.35 -32.82
C GLU A 98 4.81 11.88 -33.25
N SER A 99 5.15 10.99 -32.31
CA SER A 99 5.26 9.55 -32.56
C SER A 99 3.88 8.94 -32.83
N SER A 100 2.87 9.28 -32.03
CA SER A 100 1.47 8.87 -32.25
C SER A 100 0.97 9.35 -33.62
N LYS A 101 1.21 10.62 -33.97
CA LYS A 101 0.86 11.18 -35.28
C LYS A 101 1.43 10.33 -36.42
N GLN A 102 2.72 9.98 -36.34
CA GLN A 102 3.39 9.19 -37.37
C GLN A 102 2.85 7.76 -37.46
N LYS A 103 2.58 7.10 -36.33
CA LYS A 103 2.07 5.72 -36.31
C LYS A 103 0.66 5.60 -36.91
N ASN A 104 -0.16 6.64 -36.78
CA ASN A 104 -1.50 6.69 -37.34
C ASN A 104 -1.57 7.31 -38.76
N ASN A 105 -0.47 7.89 -39.26
CA ASN A 105 -0.44 8.65 -40.51
C ASN A 105 -1.44 9.84 -40.52
N PHE A 106 -1.57 10.55 -39.40
CA PHE A 106 -2.47 11.69 -39.30
C PHE A 106 -1.80 12.97 -39.79
N ASP A 107 -1.67 13.15 -41.10
CA ASP A 107 -1.10 14.35 -41.72
C ASP A 107 -1.87 15.63 -41.34
N GLN A 108 -3.17 15.50 -41.12
CA GLN A 108 -4.09 16.55 -40.67
C GLN A 108 -3.85 17.05 -39.24
N LEU A 109 -3.00 16.40 -38.43
CA LEU A 109 -2.67 16.82 -37.07
C LEU A 109 -1.42 17.71 -37.05
N GLU A 110 -1.57 19.02 -36.90
CA GLU A 110 -0.46 19.97 -36.74
C GLU A 110 -0.15 20.21 -35.26
N ILE A 111 1.09 19.90 -34.84
CA ILE A 111 1.54 20.10 -33.46
C ILE A 111 2.25 21.47 -33.35
N VAL A 112 1.73 22.34 -32.48
CA VAL A 112 2.21 23.70 -32.26
C VAL A 112 2.97 23.79 -30.94
N GLU A 113 4.30 24.01 -31.01
CA GLU A 113 5.21 24.17 -29.86
C GLU A 113 5.03 25.52 -29.13
N LYS A 114 3.82 25.84 -28.69
CA LYS A 114 3.54 27.09 -27.95
C LYS A 114 2.47 26.85 -26.89
N ALA A 115 2.60 27.52 -25.75
CA ALA A 115 1.52 27.63 -24.78
C ALA A 115 0.55 28.73 -25.19
N LEU A 116 -0.74 28.52 -24.94
CA LEU A 116 -1.78 29.51 -25.12
C LEU A 116 -1.88 30.43 -23.89
N GLY A 117 -2.19 31.70 -24.13
CA GLY A 117 -2.41 32.70 -23.08
C GLY A 117 -2.91 34.01 -23.65
N ASP A 118 -2.75 35.08 -22.87
CA ASP A 118 -3.30 36.42 -23.16
C ASP A 118 -2.32 37.33 -23.92
N LYS A 119 -1.08 36.86 -24.18
CA LYS A 119 -0.07 37.60 -24.94
C LYS A 119 0.98 36.69 -25.59
N VAL A 120 1.54 37.17 -26.69
CA VAL A 120 2.72 36.57 -27.31
C VAL A 120 3.96 36.86 -26.47
N GLY A 121 4.83 35.86 -26.29
CA GLY A 121 6.09 36.06 -25.58
C GLY A 121 6.79 34.78 -25.18
N LYS A 122 7.48 34.85 -24.04
CA LYS A 122 8.17 33.71 -23.44
C LYS A 122 7.58 33.45 -22.06
N GLY A 123 7.35 32.17 -21.77
CA GLY A 123 6.89 31.67 -20.49
C GLY A 123 7.88 30.68 -19.89
N ARG A 124 7.51 30.12 -18.75
CA ARG A 124 8.21 28.98 -18.16
C ARG A 124 7.19 27.94 -17.73
N LEU A 125 7.48 26.67 -17.98
CA LEU A 125 6.62 25.55 -17.62
C LEU A 125 7.15 24.89 -16.35
N ARG A 126 6.25 24.66 -15.39
CA ARG A 126 6.50 23.84 -14.21
C ARG A 126 6.06 22.42 -14.57
N ILE A 127 7.02 21.51 -14.59
CA ILE A 127 6.77 20.09 -14.83
C ILE A 127 6.28 19.47 -13.53
N ALA A 128 5.11 18.83 -13.59
CA ALA A 128 4.51 18.08 -12.49
C ALA A 128 4.92 16.59 -12.56
N ASP A 129 4.38 15.78 -11.65
CA ASP A 129 4.64 14.33 -11.62
C ASP A 129 4.01 13.61 -12.83
N THR A 130 2.95 14.19 -13.42
CA THR A 130 2.35 13.74 -14.69
C THR A 130 2.11 14.94 -15.61
N PRO A 131 2.26 14.81 -16.95
CA PRO A 131 2.20 15.95 -17.86
C PRO A 131 0.86 16.67 -17.93
N GLU A 132 -0.23 15.98 -17.62
CA GLU A 132 -1.60 16.50 -17.58
C GLU A 132 -1.75 17.55 -16.47
N ARG A 133 -0.76 17.71 -15.58
CA ARG A 133 -0.72 18.72 -14.50
C ARG A 133 0.38 19.77 -14.70
N ASN A 134 0.96 19.84 -15.90
CA ASN A 134 1.98 20.83 -16.23
C ASN A 134 1.36 22.23 -16.30
N THR A 135 1.88 23.18 -15.53
CA THR A 135 1.32 24.54 -15.47
C THR A 135 2.33 25.59 -15.90
N VAL A 136 1.86 26.67 -16.54
CA VAL A 136 2.70 27.84 -16.85
C VAL A 136 2.95 28.63 -15.57
N ASP A 137 4.21 28.70 -15.12
CA ASP A 137 4.61 29.34 -13.87
C ASP A 137 5.92 30.13 -14.07
N LYS A 138 5.99 31.35 -13.51
CA LYS A 138 7.20 32.19 -13.56
C LYS A 138 8.46 31.52 -12.98
N LYS A 139 8.28 30.59 -12.03
CA LYS A 139 9.33 29.78 -11.39
C LYS A 139 9.55 28.42 -12.07
N GLY A 140 8.85 28.13 -13.17
CA GLY A 140 9.01 26.91 -13.95
C GLY A 140 10.46 26.69 -14.41
N LYS A 141 10.83 25.45 -14.76
CA LYS A 141 12.22 25.11 -15.14
C LYS A 141 12.43 25.13 -16.66
N GLU A 142 11.43 24.71 -17.42
CA GLU A 142 11.48 24.67 -18.88
C GLU A 142 11.08 26.03 -19.46
N ALA A 143 11.85 26.54 -20.43
CA ALA A 143 11.53 27.78 -21.11
C ALA A 143 10.67 27.46 -22.34
N ILE A 144 9.54 28.16 -22.48
CA ILE A 144 8.56 27.89 -23.52
C ILE A 144 8.19 29.17 -24.28
N ALA A 145 7.80 29.02 -25.54
CA ALA A 145 7.17 30.09 -26.30
C ALA A 145 5.68 30.18 -25.95
N MET A 146 5.16 31.41 -25.90
CA MET A 146 3.74 31.69 -25.67
C MET A 146 3.15 32.44 -26.86
N THR A 147 1.89 32.14 -27.16
CA THR A 147 1.07 32.86 -28.15
C THR A 147 -0.34 33.07 -27.62
N THR A 148 -1.10 33.93 -28.29
CA THR A 148 -2.57 33.95 -28.15
C THR A 148 -3.19 33.16 -29.30
N LEU A 149 -4.44 32.72 -29.13
CA LEU A 149 -5.19 32.09 -30.21
C LEU A 149 -5.38 33.05 -31.38
N ASP A 150 -5.75 34.31 -31.13
CA ASP A 150 -5.88 35.32 -32.18
C ASP A 150 -4.57 35.55 -32.95
N ALA A 151 -3.42 35.59 -32.27
CA ALA A 151 -2.13 35.80 -32.92
C ALA A 151 -1.72 34.61 -33.79
N TRP A 152 -1.98 33.39 -33.32
CA TRP A 152 -1.75 32.18 -34.11
C TRP A 152 -2.72 32.08 -35.29
N TRP A 153 -4.01 32.32 -35.06
CA TRP A 153 -5.06 32.25 -36.07
C TRP A 153 -4.82 33.23 -37.22
N ASN A 154 -4.44 34.48 -36.89
CA ASN A 154 -4.02 35.46 -37.89
C ASN A 154 -2.74 35.02 -38.64
N TYR A 155 -1.80 34.36 -37.96
CA TYR A 155 -0.56 33.86 -38.58
C TYR A 155 -0.82 32.74 -39.59
N VAL A 156 -1.75 31.83 -39.30
CA VAL A 156 -2.15 30.74 -40.22
C VAL A 156 -3.16 31.18 -41.28
N GLY A 157 -3.48 32.48 -41.35
CA GLY A 157 -4.29 33.08 -42.41
C GLY A 157 -5.79 33.05 -42.18
N ASN A 158 -6.23 33.12 -40.91
CA ASN A 158 -7.65 33.13 -40.52
C ASN A 158 -8.41 31.92 -41.09
N CYS A 159 -7.85 30.72 -40.89
CA CYS A 159 -8.53 29.49 -41.26
C CYS A 159 -9.83 29.34 -40.49
N SER A 160 -10.81 28.62 -41.06
CA SER A 160 -12.03 28.35 -40.30
C SER A 160 -11.73 27.43 -39.10
N VAL A 161 -12.43 27.62 -37.99
CA VAL A 161 -12.30 26.80 -36.78
C VAL A 161 -13.70 26.41 -36.30
N ASP A 162 -13.98 25.11 -36.26
CA ASP A 162 -15.28 24.55 -35.89
C ASP A 162 -15.38 24.23 -34.40
N VAL A 163 -14.27 23.82 -33.80
CA VAL A 163 -14.17 23.42 -32.40
C VAL A 163 -12.88 23.96 -31.76
N ILE A 164 -12.97 24.42 -30.52
CA ILE A 164 -11.82 24.67 -29.64
C ILE A 164 -11.99 23.84 -28.38
N LYS A 165 -11.01 22.99 -28.06
CA LYS A 165 -10.84 22.40 -26.74
C LYS A 165 -9.77 23.19 -25.98
N LEU A 166 -10.05 23.58 -24.73
CA LEU A 166 -9.12 24.29 -23.87
C LEU A 166 -8.96 23.57 -22.53
N ASP A 167 -7.78 23.02 -22.31
CA ASP A 167 -7.36 22.39 -21.05
C ASP A 167 -5.87 22.68 -20.88
N VAL A 168 -5.58 23.90 -20.47
CA VAL A 168 -4.23 24.48 -20.45
C VAL A 168 -3.72 24.64 -19.02
N ASN A 169 -4.31 23.87 -18.08
CA ASN A 169 -3.88 23.73 -16.70
C ASN A 169 -3.81 25.07 -15.95
N GLY A 170 -4.95 25.75 -15.81
CA GLY A 170 -5.09 26.99 -15.03
C GLY A 170 -4.75 28.26 -15.81
N MET A 171 -4.78 28.19 -17.14
CA MET A 171 -4.55 29.30 -18.08
C MET A 171 -5.74 29.51 -19.02
N GLU A 172 -6.86 28.84 -18.79
CA GLU A 172 -8.06 28.83 -19.62
C GLU A 172 -8.62 30.25 -19.77
N ASP A 173 -8.72 30.99 -18.66
CA ASP A 173 -9.17 32.39 -18.66
C ASP A 173 -8.29 33.29 -19.54
N LYS A 174 -6.98 33.05 -19.59
CA LYS A 174 -6.03 33.81 -20.39
C LYS A 174 -6.05 33.38 -21.85
N ALA A 175 -6.19 32.08 -22.11
CA ALA A 175 -6.36 31.57 -23.46
C ALA A 175 -7.62 32.15 -24.11
N LEU A 176 -8.73 32.21 -23.37
CA LEU A 176 -9.98 32.85 -23.79
C LEU A 176 -9.82 34.37 -24.02
N LYS A 177 -9.13 35.10 -23.12
CA LYS A 177 -8.76 36.50 -23.35
C LYS A 177 -7.95 36.69 -24.64
N GLY A 178 -7.14 35.71 -24.99
CA GLY A 178 -6.33 35.68 -26.21
C GLY A 178 -7.07 35.21 -27.47
N ALA A 179 -8.36 34.88 -27.40
CA ALA A 179 -9.15 34.27 -28.47
C ALA A 179 -10.36 35.12 -28.90
N GLN A 180 -10.44 36.38 -28.50
CA GLN A 180 -11.64 37.21 -28.66
C GLN A 180 -12.05 37.38 -30.12
N GLN A 181 -11.08 37.60 -31.02
CA GLN A 181 -11.37 37.77 -32.44
C GLN A 181 -11.85 36.48 -33.07
N LEU A 182 -11.17 35.37 -32.77
CA LEU A 182 -11.53 34.05 -33.28
C LEU A 182 -12.91 33.62 -32.79
N LEU A 183 -13.22 33.74 -31.49
CA LEU A 183 -14.52 33.37 -30.92
C LEU A 183 -15.67 34.17 -31.55
N THR A 184 -15.44 35.46 -31.81
CA THR A 184 -16.48 36.34 -32.39
C THR A 184 -16.70 36.06 -33.89
N GLN A 185 -15.64 35.72 -34.62
CA GLN A 185 -15.69 35.59 -36.09
C GLN A 185 -16.06 34.17 -36.56
N GLU A 186 -15.51 33.14 -35.92
CA GLU A 186 -15.71 31.74 -36.33
C GLU A 186 -16.81 31.03 -35.54
N GLN A 187 -17.15 31.54 -34.35
CA GLN A 187 -18.18 30.95 -33.48
C GLN A 187 -18.04 29.41 -33.28
N PRO A 188 -16.81 28.89 -33.02
CA PRO A 188 -16.60 27.46 -32.83
C PRO A 188 -17.36 26.96 -31.62
N VAL A 189 -17.66 25.66 -31.56
CA VAL A 189 -18.02 25.01 -30.30
C VAL A 189 -16.80 25.06 -29.39
N VAL A 190 -16.97 25.44 -28.13
CA VAL A 190 -15.87 25.51 -27.16
C VAL A 190 -16.07 24.43 -26.11
N LEU A 191 -15.14 23.50 -25.99
CA LEU A 191 -15.04 22.60 -24.85
C LEU A 191 -13.95 23.16 -23.92
N VAL A 192 -14.26 23.46 -22.66
CA VAL A 192 -13.26 24.02 -21.74
C VAL A 192 -13.27 23.28 -20.41
N SER A 193 -12.06 22.93 -19.95
CA SER A 193 -11.82 22.28 -18.66
C SER A 193 -12.04 23.27 -17.51
N LEU A 194 -12.66 22.78 -16.44
CA LEU A 194 -12.97 23.49 -15.20
C LEU A 194 -12.13 23.01 -14.01
N ASP A 195 -10.99 22.32 -14.23
CA ASP A 195 -10.11 21.77 -13.18
C ASP A 195 -9.34 22.85 -12.37
N ALA A 196 -10.06 23.82 -11.82
CA ALA A 196 -9.50 24.97 -11.13
C ALA A 196 -10.38 25.45 -9.97
N LYS A 197 -9.77 26.32 -9.15
CA LYS A 197 -10.45 27.00 -8.03
C LYS A 197 -11.72 27.70 -8.52
N GLU A 198 -12.77 27.73 -7.69
CA GLU A 198 -14.08 28.37 -7.97
C GLU A 198 -13.98 29.75 -8.68
N ASP A 199 -13.01 30.58 -8.29
CA ASP A 199 -12.77 31.90 -8.91
C ASP A 199 -12.42 31.85 -10.41
N LEU A 200 -11.81 30.76 -10.89
CA LEU A 200 -11.42 30.59 -12.30
C LEU A 200 -12.63 30.16 -13.15
N GLN A 201 -13.44 29.23 -12.65
CA GLN A 201 -14.66 28.76 -13.32
C GLN A 201 -15.60 29.94 -13.61
N ALA A 202 -15.90 30.75 -12.59
CA ALA A 202 -16.74 31.94 -12.76
C ALA A 202 -16.17 32.92 -13.82
N ALA A 203 -14.85 33.07 -13.89
CA ALA A 203 -14.20 33.93 -14.87
C ALA A 203 -14.21 33.36 -16.30
N ILE A 204 -14.20 32.04 -16.45
CA ILE A 204 -14.34 31.35 -17.75
C ILE A 204 -15.78 31.52 -18.25
N GLU A 205 -16.76 31.20 -17.41
CA GLU A 205 -18.19 31.30 -17.72
C GLU A 205 -18.55 32.73 -18.13
N GLU A 206 -18.14 33.73 -17.34
CA GLU A 206 -18.41 35.15 -17.64
C GLU A 206 -17.84 35.58 -19.00
N GLN A 207 -16.63 35.09 -19.35
CA GLN A 207 -15.99 35.43 -20.62
C GLN A 207 -16.70 34.82 -21.82
N LEU A 208 -17.07 33.53 -21.74
CA LEU A 208 -17.81 32.85 -22.80
C LEU A 208 -19.19 33.48 -22.99
N GLN A 209 -19.91 33.74 -21.90
CA GLN A 209 -21.22 34.42 -21.95
C GLN A 209 -21.12 35.82 -22.57
N LYS A 210 -20.09 36.60 -22.21
CA LYS A 210 -19.82 37.90 -22.85
C LYS A 210 -19.50 37.79 -24.34
N ALA A 211 -18.90 36.68 -24.77
CA ALA A 211 -18.67 36.36 -26.17
C ALA A 211 -19.91 35.78 -26.88
N GLY A 212 -21.06 35.70 -26.21
CA GLY A 212 -22.34 35.22 -26.76
C GLY A 212 -22.67 33.76 -26.44
N TYR A 213 -21.75 33.00 -25.86
CA TYR A 213 -21.92 31.57 -25.69
C TYR A 213 -22.93 31.22 -24.59
N ARG A 214 -23.80 30.25 -24.89
CA ARG A 214 -24.55 29.48 -23.89
C ARG A 214 -23.74 28.26 -23.50
N LEU A 215 -23.83 27.89 -22.23
CA LEU A 215 -23.02 26.83 -21.62
C LEU A 215 -23.91 25.61 -21.35
N PHE A 216 -23.38 24.44 -21.63
CA PHE A 216 -24.07 23.17 -21.53
C PHE A 216 -23.19 22.10 -20.89
N ASP A 217 -23.82 21.19 -20.16
CA ASP A 217 -23.22 19.94 -19.69
C ASP A 217 -23.56 18.81 -20.67
N TYR A 218 -22.59 17.93 -20.94
CA TYR A 218 -22.83 16.72 -21.73
C TYR A 218 -23.30 15.57 -20.84
N ILE A 219 -24.38 14.92 -21.23
CA ILE A 219 -24.97 13.77 -20.54
C ILE A 219 -24.75 12.53 -21.41
N PRO A 220 -23.90 11.58 -20.99
CA PRO A 220 -23.36 10.53 -21.87
C PRO A 220 -24.40 9.50 -22.30
N GLY A 221 -25.25 9.00 -21.40
CA GLY A 221 -26.21 7.94 -21.72
C GLY A 221 -27.21 8.31 -22.82
N PRO A 222 -27.90 9.46 -22.74
CA PRO A 222 -28.73 9.99 -23.81
C PRO A 222 -27.96 10.77 -24.90
N GLU A 223 -26.63 10.89 -24.78
CA GLU A 223 -25.73 11.58 -25.72
C GLU A 223 -26.13 13.04 -26.02
N LEU A 224 -26.55 13.80 -25.01
CA LEU A 224 -27.12 15.14 -25.23
C LEU A 224 -26.58 16.21 -24.29
N LEU A 225 -26.83 17.45 -24.66
CA LEU A 225 -26.47 18.66 -23.95
C LEU A 225 -27.67 19.21 -23.17
N VAL A 226 -27.46 19.49 -21.89
CA VAL A 226 -28.41 20.21 -21.02
C VAL A 226 -27.83 21.55 -20.60
N ASP A 227 -28.69 22.52 -20.30
CA ASP A 227 -28.21 23.83 -19.82
C ASP A 227 -27.33 23.65 -18.57
N HIS A 228 -26.15 24.27 -18.59
CA HIS A 228 -25.21 24.24 -17.47
C HIS A 228 -25.75 25.08 -16.31
N GLU A 229 -25.80 24.47 -15.12
CA GLU A 229 -26.19 25.12 -13.87
C GLU A 229 -25.05 24.99 -12.86
N ALA A 230 -24.45 26.11 -12.45
CA ALA A 230 -23.46 26.14 -11.38
C ALA A 230 -24.04 25.54 -10.09
N LYS A 231 -23.64 24.33 -9.73
CA LYS A 231 -24.22 23.53 -8.64
C LYS A 231 -23.24 23.36 -7.49
N ALA A 232 -23.77 23.18 -6.28
CA ALA A 232 -22.98 23.01 -5.05
C ALA A 232 -22.43 21.58 -4.86
N ASP A 233 -22.93 20.61 -5.63
CA ASP A 233 -22.56 19.18 -5.55
C ASP A 233 -22.11 18.70 -6.95
N GLU A 234 -20.97 19.20 -7.43
CA GLU A 234 -20.40 18.81 -8.73
C GLU A 234 -19.76 17.40 -8.66
N ASP A 235 -19.95 16.63 -9.73
CA ASP A 235 -19.22 15.37 -9.95
C ASP A 235 -17.76 15.72 -10.27
N PRO A 236 -16.77 15.25 -9.50
CA PRO A 236 -15.36 15.58 -9.73
C PRO A 236 -14.81 15.10 -11.09
N TYR A 237 -15.56 14.30 -11.84
CA TYR A 237 -15.17 13.79 -13.15
C TYR A 237 -15.93 14.42 -14.33
N LEU A 238 -16.92 15.28 -14.09
CA LEU A 238 -17.49 16.17 -15.11
C LEU A 238 -16.60 17.41 -15.19
N MET A 239 -15.51 17.28 -15.94
CA MET A 239 -14.43 18.26 -15.92
C MET A 239 -14.59 19.35 -16.98
N ASN A 240 -15.53 19.22 -17.92
CA ASN A 240 -15.63 20.13 -19.06
C ASN A 240 -17.04 20.71 -19.22
N ILE A 241 -17.11 21.95 -19.71
CA ILE A 241 -18.35 22.56 -20.18
C ILE A 241 -18.30 22.81 -21.68
N VAL A 242 -19.47 22.69 -22.32
CA VAL A 242 -19.64 22.92 -23.76
C VAL A 242 -20.28 24.29 -23.98
N GLY A 243 -19.51 25.21 -24.55
CA GLY A 243 -19.97 26.49 -25.06
C GLY A 243 -20.48 26.37 -26.50
N ILE A 244 -21.75 26.72 -26.71
CA ILE A 244 -22.34 26.91 -28.04
C ILE A 244 -22.76 28.37 -28.20
N HIS A 245 -22.30 29.03 -29.26
CA HIS A 245 -22.71 30.39 -29.57
C HIS A 245 -24.25 30.45 -29.75
N GLN A 246 -24.91 31.43 -29.14
CA GLN A 246 -26.35 31.65 -29.13
C GLN A 246 -27.02 31.54 -30.51
N ASP A 247 -26.33 31.97 -31.57
CA ASP A 247 -26.85 31.92 -32.95
C ASP A 247 -26.94 30.49 -33.50
N ARG A 248 -26.22 29.53 -32.90
CA ARG A 248 -26.17 28.12 -33.30
C ARG A 248 -27.06 27.22 -32.43
N VAL A 249 -27.58 27.72 -31.31
CA VAL A 249 -28.35 26.89 -30.34
C VAL A 249 -29.58 26.25 -30.98
N GLU A 250 -30.33 26.98 -31.81
CA GLU A 250 -31.50 26.42 -32.51
C GLU A 250 -31.13 25.38 -33.57
N GLU A 251 -29.93 25.47 -34.14
CA GLU A 251 -29.40 24.43 -35.04
C GLU A 251 -29.12 23.13 -34.26
N PHE A 252 -28.46 23.25 -33.10
CA PHE A 252 -28.14 22.11 -32.23
C PHE A 252 -29.40 21.43 -31.70
N LYS A 253 -30.40 22.21 -31.26
CA LYS A 253 -31.72 21.68 -30.88
C LYS A 253 -32.38 20.89 -32.01
N LYS A 254 -32.43 21.44 -33.23
CA LYS A 254 -33.01 20.75 -34.40
C LYS A 254 -32.27 19.47 -34.78
N LYS A 255 -30.96 19.42 -34.52
CA LYS A 255 -30.12 18.23 -34.71
C LYS A 255 -30.21 17.23 -33.55
N GLY A 256 -30.96 17.54 -32.49
CA GLY A 256 -31.16 16.67 -31.34
C GLY A 256 -30.07 16.73 -30.29
N TRP A 257 -29.09 17.63 -30.43
CA TRP A 257 -27.96 17.73 -29.51
C TRP A 257 -28.34 18.33 -28.16
N ILE A 258 -29.31 19.25 -28.14
CA ILE A 258 -29.74 19.91 -26.90
C ILE A 258 -31.08 19.32 -26.47
N PHE A 259 -31.24 19.05 -25.18
CA PHE A 259 -32.49 18.52 -24.62
C PHE A 259 -33.69 19.40 -24.97
N ASP A 260 -34.75 18.75 -25.46
CA ASP A 260 -36.04 19.37 -25.76
C ASP A 260 -37.12 18.84 -24.81
N GLU A 261 -37.58 19.72 -23.91
CA GLU A 261 -38.64 19.43 -22.93
C GLU A 261 -39.99 19.13 -23.59
N GLU A 262 -40.21 19.52 -24.85
CA GLU A 262 -41.45 19.25 -25.58
C GLU A 262 -41.54 17.79 -26.07
N VAL A 263 -40.43 17.05 -26.06
CA VAL A 263 -40.37 15.65 -26.50
C VAL A 263 -41.04 14.76 -25.47
N SER A 264 -42.17 14.18 -25.86
CA SER A 264 -42.89 13.16 -25.08
C SER A 264 -42.60 11.74 -25.59
N PHE A 265 -42.98 10.75 -24.78
CA PHE A 265 -42.90 9.34 -25.13
C PHE A 265 -44.16 8.60 -24.69
N ASP A 266 -44.51 7.54 -25.43
CA ASP A 266 -45.56 6.62 -25.05
C ASP A 266 -45.03 5.57 -24.07
N ILE A 267 -45.86 5.17 -23.09
CA ILE A 267 -45.49 4.09 -22.16
C ILE A 267 -45.30 2.79 -22.97
N PRO A 268 -44.13 2.13 -22.87
CA PRO A 268 -43.86 0.91 -23.63
C PRO A 268 -44.79 -0.24 -23.26
N ARG A 269 -44.85 -1.25 -24.14
CA ARG A 269 -45.63 -2.48 -23.91
C ARG A 269 -45.21 -3.19 -22.62
N LYS A 270 -46.16 -3.84 -21.95
CA LYS A 270 -45.98 -4.46 -20.62
C LYS A 270 -44.91 -5.57 -20.57
N ASP A 271 -44.61 -6.16 -21.72
CA ASP A 271 -43.65 -7.25 -21.92
C ASP A 271 -42.28 -6.76 -22.44
N LYS A 272 -42.02 -5.44 -22.48
CA LYS A 272 -40.77 -4.90 -23.03
C LYS A 272 -39.53 -5.38 -22.28
N TRP A 273 -39.59 -5.50 -20.96
CA TRP A 273 -38.51 -6.05 -20.14
C TRP A 273 -38.17 -7.50 -20.52
N LYS A 274 -39.15 -8.30 -20.96
CA LYS A 274 -38.93 -9.69 -21.38
C LYS A 274 -38.16 -9.78 -22.68
N GLU A 275 -38.48 -8.87 -23.61
CA GLU A 275 -37.75 -8.73 -24.86
C GLU A 275 -36.27 -8.40 -24.57
N VAL A 276 -36.02 -7.33 -23.81
CA VAL A 276 -34.65 -6.88 -23.53
C VAL A 276 -33.87 -7.89 -22.70
N LEU A 277 -34.39 -8.27 -21.52
CA LEU A 277 -33.68 -9.17 -20.61
C LEU A 277 -33.65 -10.62 -21.09
N GLY A 278 -34.53 -11.00 -22.03
CA GLY A 278 -34.53 -12.32 -22.67
C GLY A 278 -33.37 -12.49 -23.66
N ASP A 279 -32.87 -11.39 -24.23
CA ASP A 279 -31.75 -11.41 -25.17
C ASP A 279 -30.38 -11.33 -24.45
N LEU A 280 -30.34 -10.84 -23.20
CA LEU A 280 -29.10 -10.73 -22.43
C LEU A 280 -28.58 -12.08 -21.92
N ARG A 281 -27.26 -12.24 -21.94
CA ARG A 281 -26.58 -13.51 -21.64
C ARG A 281 -26.77 -13.99 -20.19
N TRP A 282 -26.82 -13.08 -19.22
CA TRP A 282 -26.95 -13.40 -17.81
C TRP A 282 -28.40 -13.70 -17.39
N SER A 283 -29.39 -13.00 -17.97
CA SER A 283 -30.79 -13.03 -17.50
C SER A 283 -31.72 -13.92 -18.32
N LYS A 284 -31.36 -14.37 -19.53
CA LYS A 284 -32.24 -15.18 -20.38
C LYS A 284 -32.86 -16.41 -19.71
N ASN A 285 -32.12 -17.06 -18.80
CA ASN A 285 -32.58 -18.26 -18.08
C ASN A 285 -33.43 -17.93 -16.83
N LYS A 286 -33.64 -16.65 -16.51
CA LYS A 286 -34.41 -16.15 -15.36
C LYS A 286 -35.81 -15.68 -15.74
N ILE A 287 -36.10 -15.52 -17.03
CA ILE A 287 -37.36 -14.97 -17.51
C ILE A 287 -38.56 -15.76 -16.98
N GLU A 288 -38.54 -17.09 -17.06
CA GLU A 288 -39.63 -17.94 -16.57
C GLU A 288 -39.86 -17.79 -15.05
N ASP A 289 -38.79 -17.81 -14.24
CA ASP A 289 -38.88 -17.61 -12.77
C ASP A 289 -39.44 -16.23 -12.41
N TRP A 290 -39.03 -15.21 -13.15
CA TRP A 290 -39.53 -13.86 -12.91
C TRP A 290 -40.98 -13.65 -13.32
N GLU A 291 -41.44 -14.29 -14.40
CA GLU A 291 -42.85 -14.21 -14.81
C GLU A 291 -43.80 -14.66 -13.70
N ASP A 292 -43.46 -15.75 -13.01
CA ASP A 292 -44.23 -16.26 -11.89
C ASP A 292 -44.20 -15.29 -10.69
N LYS A 293 -43.02 -14.70 -10.39
CA LYS A 293 -42.85 -13.75 -9.27
C LYS A 293 -43.58 -12.43 -9.49
N VAL A 294 -43.67 -11.94 -10.74
CA VAL A 294 -44.25 -10.62 -11.05
C VAL A 294 -45.73 -10.67 -11.46
N ALA A 295 -46.39 -11.82 -11.39
CA ALA A 295 -47.77 -12.00 -11.82
C ALA A 295 -48.83 -11.20 -11.00
N GLY A 296 -48.47 -10.69 -9.82
CA GLY A 296 -49.37 -9.93 -8.94
C GLY A 296 -49.46 -8.42 -9.26
N GLU A 297 -50.60 -7.78 -8.96
CA GLU A 297 -50.82 -6.34 -9.20
C GLU A 297 -49.82 -5.44 -8.46
N GLN A 298 -49.26 -5.91 -7.34
CA GLN A 298 -48.29 -5.19 -6.50
C GLN A 298 -46.99 -4.80 -7.22
N HIS A 299 -46.64 -5.47 -8.32
CA HIS A 299 -45.42 -5.20 -9.10
C HIS A 299 -45.68 -4.39 -10.38
N ARG A 300 -46.92 -3.94 -10.61
CA ARG A 300 -47.30 -3.25 -11.85
C ARG A 300 -46.53 -1.94 -12.06
N GLU A 301 -46.41 -1.11 -11.02
CA GLU A 301 -45.67 0.15 -11.08
C GLU A 301 -44.17 -0.08 -11.35
N TYR A 302 -43.61 -1.13 -10.74
CA TYR A 302 -42.22 -1.55 -10.95
C TYR A 302 -41.94 -1.98 -12.39
N LEU A 303 -42.79 -2.87 -12.94
CA LEU A 303 -42.63 -3.32 -14.31
C LEU A 303 -42.81 -2.18 -15.31
N GLU A 304 -43.69 -1.22 -15.05
CA GLU A 304 -43.84 -0.04 -15.90
C GLU A 304 -42.54 0.77 -15.95
N ALA A 305 -41.94 1.07 -14.78
CA ALA A 305 -40.66 1.78 -14.71
C ALA A 305 -39.53 1.01 -15.41
N LEU A 306 -39.45 -0.30 -15.21
CA LEU A 306 -38.45 -1.15 -15.87
C LEU A 306 -38.66 -1.20 -17.40
N ASN A 307 -39.91 -1.30 -17.87
CA ASN A 307 -40.22 -1.29 -19.30
C ASN A 307 -39.79 0.02 -19.97
N ILE A 308 -39.97 1.15 -19.28
CA ILE A 308 -39.50 2.47 -19.74
C ILE A 308 -37.98 2.48 -19.86
N LEU A 309 -37.26 2.06 -18.81
CA LEU A 309 -35.80 2.02 -18.83
C LEU A 309 -35.24 1.06 -19.90
N CYS A 310 -35.85 -0.11 -20.06
CA CYS A 310 -35.50 -1.10 -21.09
C CYS A 310 -35.70 -0.54 -22.49
N ALA A 311 -36.80 0.17 -22.74
CA ALA A 311 -37.05 0.82 -24.02
C ALA A 311 -36.07 1.97 -24.27
N ALA A 312 -35.71 2.75 -23.26
CA ALA A 312 -34.72 3.83 -23.37
C ALA A 312 -33.35 3.30 -23.77
N ASN A 313 -32.91 2.19 -23.16
CA ASN A 313 -31.62 1.54 -23.44
C ASN A 313 -31.52 0.94 -24.85
N GLN A 314 -32.64 0.70 -25.55
CA GLN A 314 -32.64 0.26 -26.94
C GLN A 314 -32.65 1.43 -27.96
N ILE A 315 -32.75 2.67 -27.49
CA ILE A 315 -32.60 3.83 -28.36
C ILE A 315 -31.09 4.05 -28.58
N SER A 316 -30.68 3.91 -29.83
CA SER A 316 -29.36 4.28 -30.35
C SER A 316 -29.47 5.62 -31.09
N PRO A 317 -29.22 6.77 -30.41
CA PRO A 317 -29.39 8.08 -31.02
C PRO A 317 -28.42 8.35 -32.18
N GLU A 318 -27.22 7.78 -32.13
CA GLU A 318 -26.14 7.90 -33.11
C GLU A 318 -26.49 7.31 -34.49
N THR A 319 -27.34 6.27 -34.52
CA THR A 319 -27.85 5.67 -35.77
C THR A 319 -29.29 6.05 -36.11
N SER A 320 -29.94 6.84 -35.24
CA SER A 320 -31.33 7.24 -35.40
C SER A 320 -31.49 8.38 -36.41
N ALA A 321 -32.44 8.22 -37.34
CA ALA A 321 -32.87 9.33 -38.20
C ALA A 321 -33.81 10.33 -37.49
N ASP A 322 -34.29 9.98 -36.29
CA ASP A 322 -35.15 10.81 -35.48
C ASP A 322 -34.33 11.70 -34.54
N ALA A 323 -34.31 13.01 -34.83
CA ALA A 323 -33.59 14.01 -34.04
C ALA A 323 -34.07 14.11 -32.59
N SER A 324 -35.29 13.65 -32.28
CA SER A 324 -35.79 13.63 -30.89
C SER A 324 -35.36 12.39 -30.10
N ALA A 325 -34.62 11.44 -30.71
CA ALA A 325 -34.20 10.20 -30.07
C ALA A 325 -33.39 10.43 -28.78
N ARG A 326 -32.43 11.37 -28.80
CA ARG A 326 -31.63 11.77 -27.64
C ARG A 326 -32.51 12.26 -26.49
N SER A 327 -33.35 13.28 -26.75
CA SER A 327 -34.25 13.84 -25.73
C SER A 327 -35.26 12.82 -25.23
N ARG A 328 -35.78 11.94 -26.11
CA ARG A 328 -36.68 10.86 -25.73
C ARG A 328 -36.00 9.86 -24.81
N LYS A 329 -34.78 9.42 -25.14
CA LYS A 329 -33.95 8.52 -24.30
C LYS A 329 -33.74 9.14 -22.92
N GLY A 330 -33.32 10.40 -22.86
CA GLY A 330 -33.12 11.14 -21.60
C GLY A 330 -34.41 11.26 -20.78
N ALA A 331 -35.53 11.65 -21.40
CA ALA A 331 -36.82 11.78 -20.73
C ALA A 331 -37.33 10.44 -20.16
N MET A 332 -37.15 9.35 -20.92
CA MET A 332 -37.53 8.00 -20.48
C MET A 332 -36.66 7.52 -19.31
N MET A 333 -35.34 7.72 -19.38
CA MET A 333 -34.43 7.39 -18.28
C MET A 333 -34.78 8.16 -16.99
N LEU A 334 -35.08 9.46 -17.12
CA LEU A 334 -35.45 10.31 -15.98
C LEU A 334 -36.76 9.87 -15.33
N ASP A 335 -37.82 9.62 -16.12
CA ASP A 335 -39.10 9.12 -15.61
C ASP A 335 -38.95 7.75 -14.94
N ALA A 336 -38.18 6.84 -15.56
CA ALA A 336 -37.88 5.55 -14.95
C ALA A 336 -37.14 5.70 -13.61
N ALA A 337 -36.12 6.56 -13.53
CA ALA A 337 -35.37 6.81 -12.30
C ALA A 337 -36.27 7.34 -11.17
N GLN A 338 -37.15 8.30 -11.46
CA GLN A 338 -38.10 8.86 -10.50
C GLN A 338 -39.06 7.80 -9.94
N ARG A 339 -39.60 6.94 -10.81
CA ARG A 339 -40.48 5.84 -10.38
C ARG A 339 -39.73 4.79 -9.57
N LEU A 340 -38.53 4.41 -10.01
CA LEU A 340 -37.72 3.39 -9.33
C LEU A 340 -37.32 3.83 -7.91
N ILE A 341 -36.94 5.10 -7.71
CA ILE A 341 -36.59 5.58 -6.37
C ILE A 341 -37.81 5.67 -5.44
N GLU A 342 -38.98 6.05 -5.95
CA GLU A 342 -40.21 6.01 -5.16
C GLU A 342 -40.58 4.58 -4.73
N ILE A 343 -40.41 3.61 -5.63
CA ILE A 343 -40.67 2.19 -5.37
C ILE A 343 -39.69 1.65 -4.33
N PHE A 344 -38.41 1.96 -4.48
CA PHE A 344 -37.36 1.60 -3.52
C PHE A 344 -37.68 2.17 -2.12
N ASN A 345 -38.04 3.45 -2.02
CA ASN A 345 -38.38 4.11 -0.76
C ASN A 345 -39.63 3.55 -0.07
N LYS A 346 -40.57 2.94 -0.83
CA LYS A 346 -41.76 2.25 -0.28
C LYS A 346 -41.44 0.84 0.26
N GLY A 347 -40.20 0.35 0.12
CA GLY A 347 -39.78 -0.98 0.58
C GLY A 347 -40.19 -2.14 -0.35
N ASN A 348 -40.69 -1.85 -1.56
CA ASN A 348 -41.10 -2.86 -2.54
C ASN A 348 -39.99 -3.07 -3.58
N GLY A 349 -39.49 -4.31 -3.75
CA GLY A 349 -38.52 -4.63 -4.80
C GLY A 349 -37.09 -4.11 -4.54
N THR A 350 -36.59 -4.36 -3.33
CA THR A 350 -35.45 -3.68 -2.70
C THR A 350 -34.15 -3.66 -3.51
N ILE A 351 -33.69 -4.76 -4.10
CA ILE A 351 -32.43 -4.78 -4.87
C ILE A 351 -32.63 -4.49 -6.37
N SER A 352 -33.68 -5.03 -6.97
CA SER A 352 -33.94 -4.90 -8.42
C SER A 352 -34.22 -3.46 -8.84
N ALA A 353 -34.98 -2.73 -8.01
CA ALA A 353 -35.23 -1.30 -8.21
C ALA A 353 -33.96 -0.46 -8.03
N ALA A 354 -33.16 -0.77 -7.01
CA ALA A 354 -31.89 -0.08 -6.74
C ALA A 354 -30.86 -0.28 -7.86
N MET A 355 -30.71 -1.51 -8.38
CA MET A 355 -29.81 -1.80 -9.51
C MET A 355 -30.20 -1.02 -10.77
N SER A 356 -31.49 -1.08 -11.14
CA SER A 356 -32.01 -0.37 -12.31
C SER A 356 -32.00 1.15 -12.13
N TYR A 357 -32.19 1.63 -10.90
CA TYR A 357 -32.04 3.05 -10.56
C TYR A 357 -30.59 3.50 -10.71
N ALA A 358 -29.63 2.75 -10.17
CA ALA A 358 -28.20 3.06 -10.29
C ALA A 358 -27.78 3.13 -11.77
N ARG A 359 -28.27 2.21 -12.61
CA ARG A 359 -28.12 2.25 -14.07
C ARG A 359 -28.60 3.56 -14.67
N SER A 360 -29.85 3.94 -14.40
CA SER A 360 -30.42 5.16 -14.96
C SER A 360 -29.67 6.42 -14.48
N MET A 361 -29.31 6.48 -13.19
CA MET A 361 -28.57 7.63 -12.65
C MET A 361 -27.16 7.73 -13.23
N TYR A 362 -26.46 6.61 -13.41
CA TYR A 362 -25.14 6.61 -14.03
C TYR A 362 -25.20 7.14 -15.47
N GLU A 363 -26.14 6.64 -16.29
CA GLU A 363 -26.32 7.08 -17.67
C GLU A 363 -26.79 8.54 -17.79
N LEU A 364 -27.53 9.06 -16.81
CA LEU A 364 -27.95 10.46 -16.72
C LEU A 364 -26.86 11.42 -16.19
N GLY A 365 -25.61 10.96 -16.07
CA GLY A 365 -24.51 11.79 -15.54
C GLY A 365 -24.69 12.15 -14.07
N LYS A 366 -25.45 11.34 -13.33
CA LYS A 366 -25.76 11.50 -11.90
C LYS A 366 -24.99 10.47 -11.06
N ARG A 367 -23.67 10.46 -11.26
CA ARG A 367 -22.71 9.48 -10.72
C ARG A 367 -22.77 9.36 -9.20
N THR A 368 -22.78 10.48 -8.46
CA THR A 368 -22.83 10.46 -6.98
C THR A 368 -24.05 9.69 -6.46
N GLN A 369 -25.23 9.95 -7.03
CA GLN A 369 -26.45 9.22 -6.66
C GLN A 369 -26.40 7.74 -7.04
N ALA A 370 -25.75 7.40 -8.16
CA ALA A 370 -25.52 6.01 -8.53
C ALA A 370 -24.57 5.30 -7.55
N ILE A 371 -23.44 5.92 -7.20
CA ILE A 371 -22.47 5.40 -6.21
C ILE A 371 -23.14 5.18 -4.87
N ASP A 372 -23.90 6.15 -4.37
CA ASP A 372 -24.57 6.07 -3.07
C ASP A 372 -25.58 4.91 -3.04
N MET A 373 -26.32 4.69 -4.13
CA MET A 373 -27.23 3.55 -4.25
C MET A 373 -26.48 2.22 -4.24
N VAL A 374 -25.43 2.09 -5.07
CA VAL A 374 -24.64 0.85 -5.16
C VAL A 374 -23.92 0.55 -3.85
N LYS A 375 -23.39 1.57 -3.16
CA LYS A 375 -22.79 1.44 -1.83
C LYS A 375 -23.81 0.95 -0.82
N GLY A 376 -25.01 1.53 -0.80
CA GLY A 376 -26.11 1.07 0.05
C GLY A 376 -26.44 -0.41 -0.18
N LEU A 377 -26.45 -0.86 -1.44
CA LEU A 377 -26.65 -2.27 -1.79
C LEU A 377 -25.56 -3.20 -1.23
N MET A 378 -24.30 -2.77 -1.26
CA MET A 378 -23.18 -3.53 -0.70
C MET A 378 -23.29 -3.68 0.83
N GLU A 379 -23.89 -2.70 1.52
CA GLU A 379 -23.97 -2.65 2.99
C GLU A 379 -25.21 -3.36 3.57
N THR A 380 -26.31 -3.46 2.81
CA THR A 380 -27.63 -3.84 3.35
C THR A 380 -28.13 -5.25 2.98
N VAL A 381 -27.51 -5.96 2.03
CA VAL A 381 -28.08 -7.23 1.55
C VAL A 381 -27.07 -8.37 1.54
N GLY A 382 -27.37 -9.47 2.24
CA GLY A 382 -26.68 -10.73 2.08
C GLY A 382 -26.95 -11.30 0.68
N ALA A 383 -25.89 -11.62 -0.08
CA ALA A 383 -25.98 -11.98 -1.50
C ALA A 383 -27.01 -13.09 -1.80
N GLU A 384 -27.17 -14.07 -0.90
CA GLU A 384 -28.09 -15.20 -1.07
C GLU A 384 -29.58 -14.79 -0.92
N GLU A 385 -29.90 -13.94 0.06
CA GLU A 385 -31.27 -13.44 0.27
C GLU A 385 -31.68 -12.45 -0.84
N ALA A 386 -30.71 -11.65 -1.31
CA ALA A 386 -30.87 -10.74 -2.44
C ALA A 386 -31.20 -11.48 -3.73
N ALA A 387 -30.45 -12.56 -4.02
CA ALA A 387 -30.59 -13.33 -5.23
C ALA A 387 -31.93 -14.09 -5.28
N ALA A 388 -32.34 -14.68 -4.17
CA ALA A 388 -33.57 -15.47 -4.06
C ALA A 388 -34.84 -14.64 -4.36
N ASN A 389 -34.85 -13.39 -3.89
CA ASN A 389 -36.01 -12.49 -3.97
C ASN A 389 -35.93 -11.44 -5.10
N SER A 390 -34.95 -11.58 -6.00
CA SER A 390 -34.79 -10.63 -7.12
C SER A 390 -35.96 -10.70 -8.12
N LEU A 391 -36.45 -9.51 -8.50
CA LEU A 391 -37.32 -9.26 -9.66
C LEU A 391 -36.46 -8.94 -10.90
N PRO A 392 -36.98 -8.91 -12.14
CA PRO A 392 -36.20 -8.51 -13.33
C PRO A 392 -35.55 -7.15 -13.16
N PHE A 393 -34.30 -6.94 -13.57
CA PHE A 393 -33.59 -5.64 -13.45
C PHE A 393 -32.51 -5.49 -14.52
N LEU A 394 -32.02 -4.27 -14.70
CA LEU A 394 -30.78 -3.97 -15.45
C LEU A 394 -29.62 -3.77 -14.47
N PRO A 395 -28.42 -4.34 -14.73
CA PRO A 395 -27.24 -4.10 -13.90
C PRO A 395 -26.80 -2.62 -13.94
N PRO A 396 -26.09 -2.12 -12.91
CA PRO A 396 -25.76 -0.71 -12.79
C PRO A 396 -24.92 -0.14 -13.94
N LEU A 397 -24.10 -0.94 -14.61
CA LEU A 397 -23.25 -0.50 -15.72
C LEU A 397 -23.68 -1.12 -17.06
N PRO A 398 -23.74 -0.35 -18.16
CA PRO A 398 -24.01 -0.87 -19.51
C PRO A 398 -23.13 -2.05 -19.94
N GLU A 399 -21.85 -2.03 -19.61
CA GLU A 399 -20.88 -3.06 -19.99
C GLU A 399 -21.20 -4.42 -19.34
N GLN A 400 -22.04 -4.43 -18.29
CA GLN A 400 -22.43 -5.64 -17.58
C GLN A 400 -23.54 -6.44 -18.29
N ASP A 401 -24.25 -5.83 -19.24
CA ASP A 401 -25.38 -6.44 -19.97
C ASP A 401 -24.95 -7.73 -20.71
N GLU A 402 -23.71 -7.79 -21.20
CA GLU A 402 -23.15 -8.92 -21.94
C GLU A 402 -22.42 -9.96 -21.07
N THR A 403 -22.36 -9.74 -19.76
CA THR A 403 -21.62 -10.65 -18.87
C THR A 403 -22.38 -11.97 -18.67
N LYS A 404 -21.66 -13.06 -18.40
CA LYS A 404 -22.24 -14.39 -18.13
C LYS A 404 -22.14 -14.68 -16.65
N VAL A 405 -23.12 -15.41 -16.10
CA VAL A 405 -23.00 -16.04 -14.79
C VAL A 405 -22.08 -17.25 -14.94
N GLN A 406 -20.93 -17.25 -14.27
CA GLN A 406 -19.92 -18.31 -14.39
C GLN A 406 -20.06 -19.40 -13.32
N THR A 407 -20.56 -19.05 -12.13
CA THR A 407 -20.66 -19.92 -10.96
C THR A 407 -22.07 -19.97 -10.40
N ASP A 408 -22.46 -18.98 -9.58
CA ASP A 408 -23.76 -18.85 -8.95
C ASP A 408 -24.28 -17.42 -9.12
N PHE A 409 -25.59 -17.28 -9.31
CA PHE A 409 -26.23 -15.99 -9.57
C PHE A 409 -26.04 -14.99 -8.42
N SER A 410 -25.99 -15.45 -7.17
CA SER A 410 -25.76 -14.61 -5.99
C SER A 410 -24.35 -14.04 -5.98
N LYS A 411 -23.36 -14.86 -6.35
CA LYS A 411 -21.96 -14.43 -6.48
C LYS A 411 -21.79 -13.46 -7.63
N TRP A 412 -22.41 -13.76 -8.78
CA TRP A 412 -22.44 -12.85 -9.92
C TRP A 412 -23.03 -11.50 -9.55
N LEU A 413 -24.19 -11.49 -8.88
CA LEU A 413 -24.87 -10.26 -8.44
C LEU A 413 -23.99 -9.42 -7.50
N PHE A 414 -23.33 -10.07 -6.55
CA PHE A 414 -22.39 -9.40 -5.65
C PHE A 414 -21.21 -8.78 -6.41
N VAL A 415 -20.57 -9.54 -7.30
CA VAL A 415 -19.41 -9.05 -8.08
C VAL A 415 -19.81 -7.89 -8.99
N ARG A 416 -20.98 -7.94 -9.63
CA ARG A 416 -21.49 -6.80 -10.44
C ARG A 416 -21.73 -5.54 -9.62
N THR A 417 -22.18 -5.70 -8.37
CA THR A 417 -22.35 -4.58 -7.44
C THR A 417 -20.99 -3.96 -7.08
N VAL A 418 -20.00 -4.80 -6.74
CA VAL A 418 -18.65 -4.34 -6.39
C VAL A 418 -17.95 -3.67 -7.58
N GLU A 419 -18.01 -4.27 -8.76
CA GLU A 419 -17.42 -3.67 -9.97
C GLU A 419 -18.08 -2.35 -10.36
N ALA A 420 -19.41 -2.28 -10.25
CA ALA A 420 -20.14 -1.03 -10.46
C ALA A 420 -19.62 0.05 -9.51
N TRP A 421 -19.46 -0.29 -8.23
CA TRP A 421 -18.91 0.66 -7.25
C TRP A 421 -17.48 1.08 -7.59
N ILE A 422 -16.59 0.15 -7.94
CA ILE A 422 -15.19 0.46 -8.31
C ILE A 422 -15.14 1.41 -9.51
N ASN A 423 -15.83 1.08 -10.59
CA ASN A 423 -15.77 1.84 -11.84
C ASN A 423 -16.54 3.17 -11.77
N MET A 424 -17.64 3.21 -11.01
CA MET A 424 -18.36 4.45 -10.76
C MET A 424 -17.65 5.32 -9.74
N LYS A 425 -16.77 4.80 -8.88
CA LYS A 425 -16.07 5.64 -7.91
C LYS A 425 -14.86 6.31 -8.54
N ASP A 426 -14.00 5.54 -9.19
CA ASP A 426 -12.80 6.07 -9.84
C ASP A 426 -12.76 5.68 -11.31
N ALA A 427 -12.47 6.65 -12.17
CA ALA A 427 -12.35 6.42 -13.59
C ALA A 427 -11.26 5.38 -13.90
N SER A 428 -10.08 5.53 -13.30
CA SER A 428 -8.96 4.59 -13.46
C SER A 428 -8.35 4.19 -12.12
N VAL A 429 -7.70 3.03 -12.10
CA VAL A 429 -6.90 2.55 -10.98
C VAL A 429 -5.77 3.51 -10.59
N TYR A 430 -5.34 4.39 -11.51
CA TYR A 430 -4.42 5.49 -11.20
C TYR A 430 -4.99 6.45 -10.16
N MET A 431 -6.30 6.70 -10.22
CA MET A 431 -7.02 7.63 -9.34
C MET A 431 -7.54 6.94 -8.07
N SER A 432 -7.55 5.60 -8.05
CA SER A 432 -8.06 4.82 -6.94
C SER A 432 -7.26 4.98 -5.66
N GLY A 433 -7.98 5.09 -4.54
CA GLY A 433 -7.42 5.00 -3.20
C GLY A 433 -7.06 3.56 -2.83
N GLU A 434 -6.36 3.39 -1.70
CA GLU A 434 -5.90 2.06 -1.26
C GLU A 434 -7.07 1.09 -1.02
N GLN A 435 -8.22 1.57 -0.56
CA GLN A 435 -9.41 0.73 -0.37
C GLN A 435 -9.93 0.16 -1.70
N GLU A 436 -9.99 0.97 -2.75
CA GLU A 436 -10.47 0.57 -4.07
C GLU A 436 -9.48 -0.38 -4.75
N LYS A 437 -8.17 -0.12 -4.59
CA LYS A 437 -7.11 -1.01 -5.08
C LYS A 437 -7.16 -2.38 -4.41
N GLU A 438 -7.45 -2.44 -3.11
CA GLU A 438 -7.66 -3.72 -2.42
C GLU A 438 -8.92 -4.45 -2.91
N LEU A 439 -10.03 -3.74 -3.18
CA LEU A 439 -11.23 -4.36 -3.77
C LEU A 439 -10.97 -4.92 -5.18
N ILE A 440 -10.18 -4.22 -6.01
CA ILE A 440 -9.72 -4.73 -7.31
C ILE A 440 -8.89 -6.01 -7.13
N LYS A 441 -7.97 -6.04 -6.16
CA LYS A 441 -7.13 -7.23 -5.85
C LYS A 441 -7.95 -8.40 -5.31
N VAL A 442 -9.02 -8.14 -4.54
CA VAL A 442 -9.96 -9.19 -4.07
C VAL A 442 -10.72 -9.85 -5.23
N LEU A 443 -10.99 -9.10 -6.30
CA LEU A 443 -11.61 -9.66 -7.52
C LEU A 443 -10.60 -10.39 -8.43
N LYS A 444 -9.31 -10.41 -8.10
CA LYS A 444 -8.28 -11.14 -8.85
C LYS A 444 -8.61 -12.63 -8.85
N ASP A 445 -8.61 -13.23 -10.03
CA ASP A 445 -8.94 -14.64 -10.28
C ASP A 445 -10.37 -15.05 -9.87
N ASN A 446 -11.24 -14.10 -9.51
CA ASN A 446 -12.65 -14.36 -9.28
C ASN A 446 -13.30 -14.73 -10.62
N PRO A 447 -13.92 -15.92 -10.74
CA PRO A 447 -14.49 -16.37 -12.01
C PRO A 447 -15.62 -15.48 -12.50
N GLU A 448 -16.30 -14.70 -11.65
CA GLU A 448 -17.34 -13.78 -12.11
C GLU A 448 -16.78 -12.45 -12.63
N ALA A 449 -15.55 -12.08 -12.28
CA ALA A 449 -14.96 -10.79 -12.61
C ALA A 449 -14.73 -10.62 -14.12
N VAL A 450 -14.97 -9.40 -14.64
CA VAL A 450 -14.74 -9.10 -16.07
C VAL A 450 -13.25 -8.86 -16.38
N ALA A 451 -12.88 -8.96 -17.66
CA ALA A 451 -11.50 -8.75 -18.12
C ALA A 451 -10.92 -7.37 -17.72
N LEU A 452 -11.76 -6.34 -17.60
CA LEU A 452 -11.34 -5.03 -17.11
C LEU A 452 -10.74 -5.11 -15.69
N MET A 453 -11.27 -5.96 -14.81
CA MET A 453 -10.69 -6.17 -13.47
C MET A 453 -9.32 -6.86 -13.54
N ALA A 454 -9.11 -7.74 -14.53
CA ALA A 454 -7.79 -8.32 -14.76
C ALA A 454 -6.78 -7.27 -15.25
N LYS A 455 -7.19 -6.34 -16.13
CA LYS A 455 -6.36 -5.20 -16.57
C LYS A 455 -6.02 -4.26 -15.42
N LYS A 456 -7.02 -3.87 -14.60
CA LYS A 456 -6.80 -3.06 -13.38
C LYS A 456 -5.85 -3.77 -12.42
N ASN A 457 -5.98 -5.09 -12.24
CA ASN A 457 -5.06 -5.89 -11.43
C ASN A 457 -3.63 -5.95 -11.99
N TYR A 458 -3.48 -6.09 -13.30
CA TYR A 458 -2.16 -6.07 -13.95
C TYR A 458 -1.45 -4.73 -13.71
N LEU A 459 -2.18 -3.63 -13.83
CA LEU A 459 -1.66 -2.28 -13.58
C LEU A 459 -1.37 -1.98 -12.10
N LEU A 460 -1.85 -2.84 -11.18
CA LEU A 460 -1.55 -2.79 -9.75
C LEU A 460 -0.40 -3.71 -9.32
N SER A 461 0.12 -4.54 -10.22
CA SER A 461 1.21 -5.48 -9.92
C SER A 461 2.58 -4.89 -10.29
N ASP A 462 3.53 -4.91 -9.34
CA ASP A 462 4.88 -4.33 -9.50
C ASP A 462 5.85 -5.20 -10.33
N GLY A 463 5.34 -6.00 -11.27
CA GLY A 463 6.17 -6.82 -12.15
C GLY A 463 5.47 -7.12 -13.48
N GLN A 464 6.07 -6.66 -14.58
CA GLN A 464 5.75 -7.14 -15.92
C GLN A 464 5.96 -8.66 -15.99
N GLU A 465 4.89 -9.43 -15.84
CA GLU A 465 4.87 -10.84 -16.22
C GLU A 465 5.04 -10.94 -17.74
N GLU A 466 6.18 -11.47 -18.20
CA GLU A 466 6.28 -11.99 -19.56
C GLU A 466 5.38 -13.24 -19.69
N GLY A 467 4.30 -13.10 -20.47
CA GLY A 467 3.77 -14.20 -21.27
C GLY A 467 2.54 -14.91 -20.71
N VAL A 468 1.36 -14.37 -21.02
CA VAL A 468 0.14 -15.18 -21.09
C VAL A 468 0.23 -16.09 -22.33
N ALA A 469 0.62 -17.36 -22.14
CA ALA A 469 0.35 -18.45 -23.10
C ALA A 469 0.39 -19.88 -22.48
N VAL A 470 -0.80 -20.49 -22.36
CA VAL A 470 -1.19 -21.92 -22.46
C VAL A 470 -0.15 -23.05 -22.25
N GLY A 471 -0.37 -23.93 -21.25
CA GLY A 471 -0.21 -25.40 -21.41
C GLY A 471 0.67 -26.24 -20.45
N GLN A 472 0.00 -27.14 -19.71
CA GLN A 472 0.37 -28.50 -19.22
C GLN A 472 1.39 -28.77 -18.07
N ILE A 473 0.99 -29.75 -17.25
CA ILE A 473 1.54 -30.25 -15.97
C ILE A 473 2.30 -31.60 -16.15
N SER A 474 3.16 -31.93 -15.15
CA SER A 474 3.53 -33.28 -14.62
C SER A 474 4.91 -33.84 -15.02
N ARG A 475 5.68 -34.59 -14.21
CA ARG A 475 5.61 -35.12 -12.82
C ARG A 475 6.93 -35.90 -12.51
N ASN A 476 7.17 -36.18 -11.21
CA ASN A 476 7.88 -37.34 -10.62
C ASN A 476 9.43 -37.36 -10.52
N ARG A 477 10.11 -37.95 -9.51
CA ARG A 477 9.88 -38.39 -8.10
C ARG A 477 11.12 -39.23 -7.62
N TRP A 478 11.57 -39.06 -6.36
CA TRP A 478 12.21 -40.03 -5.39
C TRP A 478 13.74 -39.96 -5.11
N PHE A 479 14.36 -40.11 -3.90
CA PHE A 479 14.05 -40.44 -2.46
C PHE A 479 15.30 -40.15 -1.53
N TRP A 480 15.14 -39.88 -0.22
CA TRP A 480 15.82 -40.43 1.03
C TRP A 480 15.76 -39.60 2.37
N ASN A 481 15.27 -40.23 3.47
CA ASN A 481 15.34 -39.90 4.93
C ASN A 481 16.40 -40.76 5.63
N GLU A 482 16.87 -40.33 6.81
CA GLU A 482 16.90 -41.10 8.09
C GLU A 482 17.77 -40.36 9.15
N LYS A 483 17.54 -40.25 10.48
CA LYS A 483 16.47 -40.42 11.51
C LYS A 483 17.19 -40.07 12.85
N GLU A 484 16.77 -39.21 13.79
CA GLU A 484 15.49 -38.56 14.16
C GLU A 484 15.64 -37.02 14.36
N SER A 485 16.59 -36.38 13.71
CA SER A 485 16.16 -35.43 12.67
C SER A 485 16.35 -36.26 11.41
N ASN A 486 15.33 -36.45 10.58
CA ASN A 486 15.53 -37.40 9.49
C ASN A 486 16.46 -36.89 8.36
N LEU A 487 17.16 -35.80 8.59
CA LEU A 487 18.05 -35.20 7.62
C LEU A 487 19.40 -35.93 7.65
N SER A 488 19.54 -36.93 6.79
CA SER A 488 20.84 -37.50 6.47
C SER A 488 21.57 -36.60 5.45
N VAL A 489 22.88 -36.47 5.64
CA VAL A 489 23.75 -35.64 4.80
C VAL A 489 24.27 -36.50 3.64
N ASN A 490 23.97 -36.12 2.40
CA ASN A 490 24.53 -36.83 1.24
C ASN A 490 26.03 -36.54 1.06
N ARG A 491 26.72 -37.26 0.16
CA ARG A 491 28.18 -37.13 -0.07
C ARG A 491 28.67 -35.71 -0.43
N ASN A 492 27.77 -34.75 -0.67
CA ASN A 492 28.05 -33.35 -0.97
C ASN A 492 27.62 -32.36 0.14
N GLY A 493 27.19 -32.82 1.32
CA GLY A 493 26.91 -31.92 2.46
C GLY A 493 25.50 -31.33 2.54
N ARG A 494 24.50 -31.85 1.80
CA ARG A 494 23.09 -31.38 1.88
C ARG A 494 22.17 -32.34 2.64
N LEU A 495 21.27 -31.78 3.44
CA LEU A 495 20.22 -32.42 4.26
C LEU A 495 19.03 -32.87 3.37
N VAL A 496 18.47 -34.08 3.53
CA VAL A 496 17.26 -34.57 2.80
C VAL A 496 16.35 -35.42 3.70
N ASN A 497 15.01 -35.29 3.55
CA ASN A 497 13.99 -35.98 4.38
C ASN A 497 13.00 -36.92 3.56
N ASP A 498 13.06 -38.27 3.58
CA ASP A 498 11.96 -39.24 3.20
C ASP A 498 10.86 -39.40 4.27
N ARG A 499 10.02 -38.40 4.42
CA ARG A 499 8.59 -38.66 4.51
C ARG A 499 7.98 -37.61 3.59
N GLN A 500 7.34 -38.07 2.51
CA GLN A 500 6.62 -37.18 1.61
C GLN A 500 5.60 -36.38 2.42
N ASN A 501 5.62 -35.07 2.16
CA ASN A 501 4.85 -33.97 2.75
C ASN A 501 5.57 -33.22 3.88
N SER A 502 6.72 -32.58 3.61
CA SER A 502 7.03 -31.37 4.36
C SER A 502 6.07 -30.28 3.86
N VAL A 503 5.12 -29.89 4.70
CA VAL A 503 4.14 -28.85 4.37
C VAL A 503 4.87 -27.53 4.10
N LEU A 504 5.91 -27.19 4.89
CA LEU A 504 6.70 -25.95 4.75
C LEU A 504 7.39 -25.82 3.38
N SER A 505 6.94 -24.86 2.59
CA SER A 505 7.39 -24.59 1.22
C SER A 505 8.05 -23.22 1.09
N HIS A 506 7.62 -22.23 1.88
CA HIS A 506 8.14 -20.85 1.81
C HIS A 506 8.18 -20.15 3.18
N ILE A 507 9.23 -19.39 3.46
CA ILE A 507 9.34 -18.52 4.65
C ILE A 507 9.42 -17.05 4.22
N TYR A 508 8.49 -16.25 4.70
CA TYR A 508 8.47 -14.81 4.57
C TYR A 508 9.21 -14.16 5.75
N LEU A 509 10.46 -13.75 5.55
CA LEU A 509 11.27 -13.06 6.55
C LEU A 509 10.92 -11.57 6.57
N THR A 510 10.40 -11.05 7.68
CA THR A 510 10.02 -9.63 7.77
C THR A 510 11.17 -8.75 8.27
N VAL A 511 11.34 -7.57 7.66
CA VAL A 511 12.25 -6.51 8.11
C VAL A 511 11.48 -5.26 8.53
N PRO A 512 11.74 -4.67 9.70
CA PRO A 512 11.14 -3.38 10.07
C PRO A 512 11.77 -2.26 9.24
N GLY A 513 10.95 -1.42 8.58
CA GLY A 513 11.39 -0.37 7.63
C GLY A 513 12.10 0.85 8.24
N VAL A 514 12.42 0.84 9.53
CA VAL A 514 13.10 1.96 10.19
C VAL A 514 14.61 1.96 9.88
N LYS A 515 15.07 2.94 9.07
CA LYS A 515 16.51 3.23 8.90
C LYS A 515 17.20 3.45 10.26
N GLY A 516 18.21 2.66 10.57
CA GLY A 516 19.12 2.87 11.70
C GLY A 516 18.66 2.36 13.09
N GLY A 517 17.60 1.54 13.18
CA GLY A 517 17.14 0.97 14.45
C GLY A 517 18.03 -0.16 14.99
N ALA A 518 18.48 -0.07 16.25
CA ALA A 518 19.38 -1.06 16.88
C ALA A 518 18.78 -2.46 17.13
N HIS A 519 17.47 -2.66 16.94
CA HIS A 519 16.72 -3.80 17.50
C HIS A 519 15.80 -4.56 16.51
N GLY A 520 15.97 -4.39 15.20
CA GLY A 520 15.35 -5.25 14.18
C GLY A 520 16.32 -6.29 13.61
N ILE A 521 15.82 -7.33 12.93
CA ILE A 521 16.67 -8.12 12.03
C ILE A 521 17.09 -7.15 10.91
N HIS A 522 18.38 -6.79 10.91
CA HIS A 522 18.94 -5.88 9.93
C HIS A 522 18.79 -6.45 8.53
N GLU A 523 18.38 -5.63 7.57
CA GLU A 523 18.20 -6.00 6.16
C GLU A 523 19.33 -6.90 5.61
N ALA A 524 20.60 -6.48 5.80
CA ALA A 524 21.77 -7.26 5.38
C ALA A 524 21.87 -8.65 6.05
N ARG A 525 21.44 -8.77 7.30
CA ARG A 525 21.40 -10.04 8.04
C ARG A 525 20.23 -10.90 7.59
N THR A 526 19.08 -10.30 7.33
CA THR A 526 17.90 -10.99 6.80
C THR A 526 18.20 -11.58 5.43
N HIS A 527 18.91 -10.87 4.56
CA HIS A 527 19.35 -11.42 3.27
C HIS A 527 20.36 -12.56 3.40
N LYS A 528 21.25 -12.53 4.41
CA LYS A 528 22.15 -13.67 4.70
C LYS A 528 21.37 -14.89 5.20
N LEU A 529 20.41 -14.67 6.09
CA LEU A 529 19.53 -15.73 6.59
C LEU A 529 18.65 -16.30 5.47
N ALA A 530 18.10 -15.43 4.62
CA ALA A 530 17.36 -15.76 3.41
C ALA A 530 18.16 -16.69 2.49
N ALA A 531 19.35 -16.25 2.07
CA ALA A 531 20.20 -17.04 1.18
C ALA A 531 20.57 -18.41 1.76
N GLU A 532 20.65 -18.53 3.09
CA GLU A 532 20.96 -19.79 3.75
C GLU A 532 19.73 -20.70 3.88
N ILE A 533 18.54 -20.15 4.13
CA ILE A 533 17.26 -20.89 4.07
C ILE A 533 17.02 -21.42 2.65
N GLU A 534 17.25 -20.61 1.63
CA GLU A 534 17.15 -21.00 0.22
C GLU A 534 18.11 -22.16 -0.12
N ARG A 535 19.35 -22.12 0.39
CA ARG A 535 20.32 -23.22 0.21
C ARG A 535 19.86 -24.53 0.84
N GLN A 536 19.07 -24.45 1.90
CA GLN A 536 18.47 -25.60 2.58
C GLN A 536 17.16 -26.05 1.92
N GLY A 537 16.74 -25.42 0.81
CA GLY A 537 15.67 -25.88 -0.06
C GLY A 537 14.28 -25.34 0.25
N VAL A 538 14.16 -24.34 1.13
CA VAL A 538 12.90 -23.66 1.44
C VAL A 538 12.87 -22.32 0.70
N GLY A 539 11.77 -22.03 0.01
CA GLY A 539 11.62 -20.74 -0.65
C GLY A 539 11.64 -19.62 0.39
N VAL A 540 12.21 -18.48 0.03
CA VAL A 540 12.31 -17.37 0.98
C VAL A 540 12.01 -16.05 0.30
N SER A 541 11.36 -15.17 1.04
CA SER A 541 11.14 -13.80 0.62
C SER A 541 11.48 -12.87 1.78
N VAL A 542 12.25 -11.83 1.51
CA VAL A 542 12.53 -10.78 2.49
C VAL A 542 11.58 -9.62 2.22
N ILE A 543 10.75 -9.26 3.21
CA ILE A 543 9.69 -8.27 3.02
C ILE A 543 9.80 -7.18 4.08
N SER A 544 9.76 -5.92 3.66
CA SER A 544 9.63 -4.81 4.59
C SER A 544 8.20 -4.72 5.12
N GLY A 545 8.04 -4.59 6.44
CA GLY A 545 6.74 -4.31 7.06
C GLY A 545 6.17 -2.94 6.73
N GLU A 546 6.99 -2.05 6.15
CA GLU A 546 6.56 -0.76 5.61
C GLU A 546 6.36 -0.83 4.08
N SER A 547 6.59 -2.00 3.46
CA SER A 547 6.32 -2.20 2.04
C SER A 547 4.83 -2.24 1.80
N PRO A 548 4.31 -1.54 0.78
CA PRO A 548 2.94 -1.74 0.29
C PRO A 548 2.63 -3.22 -0.01
N ASP A 549 3.64 -3.97 -0.46
CA ASP A 549 3.53 -5.41 -0.77
C ASP A 549 3.43 -6.31 0.46
N PHE A 550 3.57 -5.78 1.67
CA PHE A 550 3.55 -6.59 2.89
C PHE A 550 2.23 -7.35 3.02
N VAL A 551 1.10 -6.67 2.88
CA VAL A 551 -0.24 -7.26 2.94
C VAL A 551 -0.46 -8.24 1.79
N GLN A 552 0.01 -7.90 0.58
CA GLN A 552 -0.01 -8.80 -0.57
C GLN A 552 0.71 -10.12 -0.27
N LYS A 553 1.87 -10.07 0.41
CA LYS A 553 2.63 -11.27 0.78
C LYS A 553 1.95 -12.08 1.88
N VAL A 554 1.21 -11.43 2.79
CA VAL A 554 0.37 -12.12 3.78
C VAL A 554 -0.74 -12.89 3.08
N VAL A 555 -1.45 -12.26 2.15
CA VAL A 555 -2.49 -12.91 1.34
C VAL A 555 -1.88 -13.98 0.43
N GLU A 556 -0.67 -13.78 -0.10
CA GLU A 556 0.03 -14.81 -0.87
C GLU A 556 0.32 -16.04 0.00
N ALA A 557 0.73 -15.86 1.26
CA ALA A 557 0.92 -16.98 2.17
C ALA A 557 -0.38 -17.73 2.48
N SER A 558 -1.52 -17.03 2.62
CA SER A 558 -2.80 -17.67 2.98
C SER A 558 -3.33 -18.63 1.92
N HIS A 559 -2.96 -18.41 0.66
CA HIS A 559 -3.41 -19.24 -0.46
C HIS A 559 -2.48 -20.42 -0.75
N ASN A 560 -1.35 -20.52 -0.04
CA ASN A 560 -0.33 -21.52 -0.33
C ASN A 560 0.01 -22.34 0.93
N GLU A 561 -0.32 -23.64 0.90
CA GLU A 561 -0.03 -24.54 2.01
C GLU A 561 1.47 -24.55 2.35
N GLY A 562 1.74 -24.35 3.65
CA GLY A 562 3.07 -24.27 4.25
C GLY A 562 3.91 -23.07 3.85
N HIS A 563 3.26 -21.98 3.48
CA HIS A 563 3.87 -20.66 3.53
C HIS A 563 3.76 -20.10 4.95
N VAL A 564 4.87 -19.64 5.52
CA VAL A 564 4.91 -19.14 6.91
C VAL A 564 5.61 -17.81 7.00
N PHE A 565 5.12 -16.93 7.88
CA PHE A 565 5.78 -15.69 8.21
C PHE A 565 6.75 -15.85 9.37
N TYR A 566 7.97 -15.36 9.24
CA TYR A 566 8.90 -15.22 10.35
C TYR A 566 9.10 -13.74 10.68
N THR A 567 8.70 -13.36 11.90
CA THR A 567 8.67 -11.95 12.34
C THR A 567 9.79 -11.58 13.33
N GLY A 568 10.65 -12.55 13.68
CA GLY A 568 11.77 -12.31 14.60
C GLY A 568 11.33 -11.93 16.02
N ILE A 569 12.18 -11.17 16.72
CA ILE A 569 11.97 -10.77 18.14
C ILE A 569 10.96 -9.61 18.29
N MET A 570 10.66 -8.93 17.19
CA MET A 570 9.87 -7.69 17.17
C MET A 570 8.42 -7.89 16.71
N GLY A 571 7.92 -9.13 16.72
CA GLY A 571 6.58 -9.55 16.24
C GLY A 571 5.48 -8.50 16.44
N PHE A 572 4.62 -8.35 15.44
CA PHE A 572 3.81 -7.15 15.23
C PHE A 572 2.34 -7.31 15.62
N ASP A 573 1.82 -6.19 16.14
CA ASP A 573 0.40 -5.82 16.21
C ASP A 573 -0.05 -5.51 14.77
N LEU A 574 -0.88 -6.40 14.21
CA LEU A 574 -1.61 -6.21 12.96
C LEU A 574 -3.10 -6.24 13.25
N SER A 575 -3.51 -5.48 14.26
CA SER A 575 -4.93 -5.23 14.50
C SER A 575 -5.54 -4.57 13.27
N VAL A 576 -6.34 -5.35 12.54
CA VAL A 576 -7.20 -4.83 11.49
C VAL A 576 -8.49 -4.45 12.18
N SER A 577 -8.79 -3.16 12.25
CA SER A 577 -10.11 -2.67 12.61
C SER A 577 -10.77 -2.14 11.35
N SER A 578 -11.80 -2.85 10.90
CA SER A 578 -12.63 -2.40 9.79
C SER A 578 -13.77 -1.53 10.31
N GLN A 579 -14.32 -0.69 9.44
CA GLN A 579 -15.56 0.07 9.71
C GLN A 579 -16.79 -0.85 9.88
N LEU A 580 -16.63 -2.16 9.68
CA LEU A 580 -17.62 -3.23 9.86
C LEU A 580 -17.57 -3.88 11.27
N ASN A 581 -16.83 -3.31 12.22
CA ASN A 581 -16.59 -3.88 13.55
C ASN A 581 -15.93 -5.27 13.56
N VAL A 582 -15.30 -5.69 12.46
CA VAL A 582 -14.35 -6.82 12.51
C VAL A 582 -13.02 -6.27 13.00
N THR A 583 -12.67 -6.65 14.22
CA THR A 583 -11.38 -6.42 14.85
C THR A 583 -10.67 -7.75 15.01
N GLY A 584 -9.53 -7.93 14.34
CA GLY A 584 -8.78 -9.18 14.40
C GLY A 584 -7.36 -9.03 13.84
N ASN A 585 -6.50 -10.01 14.09
CA ASN A 585 -5.15 -10.02 13.54
C ASN A 585 -5.19 -10.44 12.07
N LEU A 586 -4.55 -9.68 11.17
CA LEU A 586 -4.54 -9.95 9.72
C LEU A 586 -4.09 -11.38 9.38
N PHE A 587 -3.10 -11.92 10.09
CA PHE A 587 -2.61 -13.28 9.84
C PHE A 587 -3.62 -14.34 10.24
N GLU A 588 -4.39 -14.09 11.30
CA GLU A 588 -5.43 -14.99 11.79
C GLU A 588 -6.66 -14.98 10.89
N LEU A 589 -7.07 -13.79 10.43
CA LEU A 589 -8.17 -13.64 9.49
C LEU A 589 -7.92 -14.36 8.16
N LEU A 590 -6.65 -14.58 7.84
CA LEU A 590 -6.20 -15.23 6.61
C LEU A 590 -5.63 -16.63 6.86
N ASP A 591 -5.75 -17.19 8.07
CA ASP A 591 -5.23 -18.51 8.45
C ASP A 591 -3.75 -18.73 8.05
N VAL A 592 -2.94 -17.67 8.13
CA VAL A 592 -1.52 -17.68 7.81
C VAL A 592 -0.71 -18.04 9.06
N PRO A 593 0.09 -19.11 9.04
CA PRO A 593 0.97 -19.42 10.16
C PRO A 593 2.04 -18.35 10.33
N VAL A 594 2.21 -17.88 11.57
CA VAL A 594 3.22 -16.88 11.92
C VAL A 594 4.14 -17.45 12.98
N PHE A 595 5.44 -17.29 12.78
CA PHE A 595 6.47 -17.62 13.74
C PHE A 595 7.15 -16.36 14.31
N GLY A 596 7.12 -16.21 15.63
CA GLY A 596 7.74 -15.11 16.36
C GLY A 596 8.67 -15.60 17.47
N LEU A 597 9.65 -14.76 17.84
CA LEU A 597 10.54 -15.00 18.99
C LEU A 597 10.18 -14.07 20.14
N LEU A 598 10.16 -14.58 21.37
CA LEU A 598 9.95 -13.77 22.57
C LEU A 598 11.19 -13.82 23.47
N GLY A 599 11.89 -12.69 23.60
CA GLY A 599 13.15 -12.66 24.35
C GLY A 599 13.59 -11.31 24.92
N ASP A 600 12.87 -10.21 24.68
CA ASP A 600 13.20 -8.92 25.31
C ASP A 600 11.95 -8.11 25.68
N HIS A 601 12.03 -7.35 26.78
CA HIS A 601 11.03 -6.40 27.24
C HIS A 601 9.56 -6.89 27.36
N PRO A 602 9.27 -8.11 27.87
CA PRO A 602 7.92 -8.67 27.85
C PRO A 602 6.93 -7.89 28.73
N TYR A 603 7.41 -7.12 29.70
CA TYR A 603 6.57 -6.29 30.57
C TYR A 603 6.35 -4.88 30.02
N THR A 604 6.45 -4.61 28.73
CA THR A 604 6.17 -3.28 28.21
C THR A 604 4.77 -3.21 27.65
N GLU A 605 4.12 -2.05 27.78
CA GLU A 605 2.73 -1.87 27.33
C GLU A 605 2.55 -2.21 25.85
N PHE A 606 3.53 -1.87 25.01
CA PHE A 606 3.52 -2.26 23.60
C PHE A 606 3.66 -3.77 23.39
N MET A 607 4.42 -4.48 24.24
CA MET A 607 4.51 -5.95 24.16
C MET A 607 3.24 -6.62 24.63
N TRP A 608 2.56 -6.11 25.67
CA TRP A 608 1.28 -6.68 26.10
C TRP A 608 0.21 -6.53 25.04
N HIS A 609 0.11 -5.34 24.44
CA HIS A 609 -0.86 -5.12 23.38
C HIS A 609 -0.64 -6.07 22.21
N ARG A 610 0.62 -6.37 21.87
CA ARG A 610 0.97 -7.39 20.87
C ARG A 610 0.54 -8.79 21.31
N MET A 611 0.80 -9.17 22.56
CA MET A 611 0.43 -10.50 23.07
C MET A 611 -1.10 -10.68 23.16
N GLU A 612 -1.85 -9.63 23.50
CA GLU A 612 -3.33 -9.64 23.53
C GLU A 612 -3.96 -9.79 22.14
N GLN A 613 -3.20 -9.52 21.07
CA GLN A 613 -3.65 -9.59 19.69
C GLN A 613 -3.02 -10.74 18.89
N LEU A 614 -2.36 -11.69 19.57
CA LEU A 614 -1.85 -12.88 18.90
C LEU A 614 -3.03 -13.77 18.50
N GLY A 615 -3.08 -14.12 17.22
CA GLY A 615 -4.09 -15.02 16.70
C GLY A 615 -3.77 -16.50 16.94
N ASN A 616 -4.78 -17.35 16.83
CA ASN A 616 -4.73 -18.79 17.10
C ASN A 616 -3.74 -19.60 16.25
N THR A 617 -3.26 -19.03 15.14
CA THR A 617 -2.29 -19.65 14.21
C THR A 617 -0.84 -19.22 14.47
N THR A 618 -0.58 -18.47 15.55
CA THR A 618 0.76 -17.92 15.83
C THR A 618 1.59 -18.84 16.70
N LEU A 619 2.72 -19.32 16.17
CA LEU A 619 3.77 -20.04 16.89
C LEU A 619 4.73 -19.04 17.54
N VAL A 620 4.84 -19.07 18.87
CA VAL A 620 5.79 -18.23 19.62
C VAL A 620 6.87 -19.11 20.24
N SER A 621 8.13 -18.77 20.02
CA SER A 621 9.25 -19.43 20.70
C SER A 621 9.83 -18.50 21.77
N PRO A 622 9.40 -18.64 23.04
CA PRO A 622 9.98 -17.90 24.14
C PRO A 622 11.34 -18.49 24.54
N LEU A 623 12.16 -17.66 25.18
CA LEU A 623 13.27 -18.16 25.98
C LEU A 623 12.76 -19.11 27.08
N PRO A 624 13.52 -20.16 27.45
CA PRO A 624 13.12 -21.09 28.51
C PRO A 624 12.66 -20.42 29.81
N SER A 625 13.32 -19.34 30.23
CA SER A 625 12.99 -18.57 31.44
C SER A 625 11.72 -17.73 31.31
N VAL A 626 11.26 -17.48 30.09
CA VAL A 626 10.06 -16.68 29.77
C VAL A 626 8.83 -17.56 29.54
N LYS A 627 9.02 -18.88 29.36
CA LYS A 627 7.92 -19.83 29.09
C LYS A 627 6.86 -19.85 30.19
N GLU A 628 7.25 -20.04 31.45
CA GLU A 628 6.30 -20.02 32.59
C GLU A 628 5.60 -18.65 32.70
N GLU A 629 6.34 -17.56 32.43
CA GLU A 629 5.75 -16.21 32.45
C GLU A 629 4.70 -16.06 31.35
N TYR A 630 4.95 -16.67 30.19
CA TYR A 630 4.00 -16.64 29.07
C TYR A 630 2.71 -17.38 29.41
N ASP A 631 2.84 -18.62 29.88
CA ASP A 631 1.70 -19.46 30.26
C ASP A 631 0.85 -18.83 31.36
N GLU A 632 1.45 -18.14 32.33
CA GLU A 632 0.69 -17.59 33.45
C GLU A 632 0.18 -16.15 33.24
N ILE A 633 0.89 -15.32 32.47
CA ILE A 633 0.49 -13.92 32.23
C ILE A 633 -0.39 -13.82 30.98
N PHE A 634 -0.04 -14.55 29.92
CA PHE A 634 -0.60 -14.34 28.57
C PHE A 634 -1.48 -15.49 28.09
N SER A 635 -1.73 -16.53 28.89
CA SER A 635 -2.72 -17.55 28.54
C SER A 635 -4.12 -16.94 28.38
N GLY A 636 -4.71 -17.17 27.22
CA GLY A 636 -6.10 -16.85 26.88
C GLY A 636 -6.76 -18.02 26.16
N ASP A 637 -7.92 -17.79 25.56
CA ASP A 637 -8.64 -18.78 24.74
C ASP A 637 -7.94 -19.08 23.39
N ASN A 638 -6.73 -18.57 23.19
CA ASN A 638 -5.98 -18.70 21.94
C ASN A 638 -4.97 -19.86 22.05
N ASP A 639 -5.09 -20.83 21.14
CA ASP A 639 -4.20 -22.01 21.05
C ASP A 639 -2.79 -21.62 20.55
N VAL A 640 -2.02 -20.90 21.37
CA VAL A 640 -0.63 -20.54 21.04
C VAL A 640 0.29 -21.72 21.27
N VAL A 641 0.97 -22.14 20.21
CA VAL A 641 1.94 -23.22 20.26
C VAL A 641 3.28 -22.67 20.76
N LEU A 642 3.87 -23.35 21.76
CA LEU A 642 5.15 -22.96 22.36
C LEU A 642 6.28 -23.89 21.96
N SER A 643 7.29 -23.36 21.28
CA SER A 643 8.51 -24.11 20.95
C SER A 643 9.66 -23.74 21.87
N GLU A 644 10.28 -24.77 22.49
CA GLU A 644 11.46 -24.60 23.33
C GLU A 644 12.73 -24.36 22.49
N HIS A 645 13.57 -23.44 22.97
CA HIS A 645 14.88 -23.10 22.40
C HIS A 645 14.83 -22.37 21.04
N PRO A 646 14.66 -21.03 21.04
CA PRO A 646 14.63 -20.24 19.82
C PRO A 646 15.94 -20.36 19.03
N PRO A 647 15.91 -20.18 17.69
CA PRO A 647 17.09 -20.32 16.85
C PRO A 647 18.16 -19.31 17.30
N PRO A 648 19.39 -19.78 17.63
CA PRO A 648 20.42 -18.93 18.20
C PRO A 648 20.79 -17.85 17.18
N PRO A 649 20.61 -16.56 17.50
CA PRO A 649 20.88 -15.52 16.51
C PRO A 649 22.38 -15.50 16.12
N SER A 650 22.68 -15.50 14.82
CA SER A 650 24.02 -15.19 14.30
C SER A 650 24.53 -13.78 14.70
N PRO A 651 25.85 -13.52 14.64
CA PRO A 651 26.40 -12.17 14.57
C PRO A 651 25.76 -11.35 13.44
N LYS A 652 25.71 -10.02 13.60
CA LYS A 652 24.92 -9.14 12.72
C LYS A 652 25.44 -9.09 11.28
N ASP A 653 26.76 -9.08 11.05
CA ASP A 653 27.34 -9.05 9.69
C ASP A 653 28.30 -10.21 9.36
N GLY A 654 28.36 -11.24 10.20
CA GLY A 654 29.36 -12.31 10.09
C GLY A 654 30.71 -11.88 10.70
N GLY A 655 31.58 -12.85 10.98
CA GLY A 655 32.90 -12.55 11.54
C GLY A 655 33.84 -11.95 10.49
N ALA A 656 34.67 -10.98 10.88
CA ALA A 656 35.73 -10.48 10.02
C ALA A 656 36.66 -11.62 9.59
N GLN A 657 36.93 -11.72 8.28
CA GLN A 657 37.77 -12.78 7.71
C GLN A 657 39.24 -12.59 8.10
N ASP A 658 39.73 -11.34 8.07
CA ASP A 658 41.07 -10.98 8.51
C ASP A 658 41.03 -10.25 9.86
N ILE A 659 41.65 -10.86 10.86
CA ILE A 659 41.66 -10.36 12.23
C ILE A 659 43.02 -9.71 12.53
N VAL A 660 43.00 -8.41 12.81
CA VAL A 660 44.18 -7.71 13.35
C VAL A 660 44.41 -8.20 14.79
N PRO A 661 45.64 -8.63 15.16
CA PRO A 661 45.96 -9.04 16.52
C PRO A 661 45.64 -7.95 17.55
N LEU A 662 45.12 -8.32 18.73
CA LEU A 662 44.71 -7.40 19.80
C LEU A 662 45.80 -6.38 20.13
N ALA A 663 47.06 -6.81 20.23
CA ALA A 663 48.20 -5.93 20.52
C ALA A 663 48.36 -4.75 19.55
N LYS A 664 47.88 -4.89 18.30
CA LYS A 664 47.99 -3.87 17.23
C LYS A 664 46.73 -3.02 17.07
N ARG A 665 45.67 -3.29 17.84
CA ARG A 665 44.40 -2.59 17.73
C ARG A 665 44.44 -1.25 18.48
N PRO A 666 43.93 -0.16 17.89
CA PRO A 666 44.08 1.19 18.46
C PRO A 666 43.09 1.53 19.58
N ILE A 667 41.99 0.80 19.75
CA ILE A 667 41.00 1.05 20.81
C ILE A 667 41.17 -0.01 21.88
N ASP A 668 41.51 0.38 23.11
CA ASP A 668 41.69 -0.58 24.21
C ASP A 668 40.35 -1.11 24.71
N MET A 669 39.34 -0.24 24.82
CA MET A 669 37.99 -0.63 25.26
C MET A 669 36.91 0.06 24.42
N LEU A 670 35.93 -0.74 23.97
CA LEU A 670 34.70 -0.24 23.35
C LEU A 670 33.50 -0.49 24.25
N ILE A 671 32.68 0.54 24.41
CA ILE A 671 31.40 0.49 25.15
C ILE A 671 30.26 0.83 24.18
N PRO A 672 29.66 -0.17 23.50
CA PRO A 672 28.67 0.05 22.47
C PRO A 672 27.25 0.13 23.05
N TRP A 673 27.00 1.15 23.88
CA TRP A 673 25.78 1.28 24.69
C TRP A 673 25.02 2.57 24.38
N GLY A 674 23.71 2.46 24.08
CA GLY A 674 22.81 3.61 23.89
C GLY A 674 22.40 4.31 25.19
N ILE A 675 23.37 4.87 25.91
CA ILE A 675 23.18 5.44 27.27
C ILE A 675 22.60 6.87 27.27
N HIS A 676 22.39 7.46 26.09
CA HIS A 676 21.83 8.80 25.90
C HIS A 676 20.39 8.94 26.43
N LYS A 677 19.60 7.86 26.48
CA LYS A 677 18.21 7.87 26.99
C LYS A 677 18.11 7.91 28.52
N PHE A 678 19.20 7.71 29.26
CA PHE A 678 19.15 7.58 30.71
C PHE A 678 18.73 8.82 31.50
N TYR A 679 18.66 9.99 30.86
CA TYR A 679 18.49 11.28 31.53
C TYR A 679 17.22 12.03 31.16
N ARG A 680 16.36 11.45 30.32
CA ARG A 680 15.09 12.09 29.91
C ARG A 680 13.99 12.03 30.99
N ASP A 681 14.10 11.12 31.97
CA ASP A 681 13.18 11.04 33.12
C ASP A 681 13.98 10.85 34.42
N GLN A 682 13.97 11.88 35.27
CA GLN A 682 14.73 11.92 36.52
C GLN A 682 14.00 11.33 37.73
N ARG A 683 12.71 10.96 37.58
CA ARG A 683 11.95 10.40 38.70
C ARG A 683 12.55 9.08 39.17
N THR A 684 12.59 8.90 40.48
CA THR A 684 13.06 7.66 41.11
C THR A 684 12.06 6.53 40.91
N LEU A 685 12.49 5.28 41.11
CA LEU A 685 11.58 4.14 41.03
C LEU A 685 10.45 4.25 42.07
N ASP A 686 10.74 4.71 43.30
CA ASP A 686 9.72 4.88 44.32
C ASP A 686 8.71 5.98 43.96
N GLU A 687 9.15 7.09 43.36
CA GLU A 687 8.24 8.14 42.85
C GLU A 687 7.31 7.59 41.76
N LYS A 688 7.83 6.77 40.84
CA LYS A 688 7.04 6.15 39.77
C LYS A 688 6.05 5.13 40.32
N LEU A 689 6.45 4.29 41.28
CA LEU A 689 5.58 3.30 41.89
C LEU A 689 4.51 3.92 42.80
N LYS A 690 4.82 5.04 43.48
CA LYS A 690 3.85 5.81 44.29
C LYS A 690 2.64 6.26 43.47
N VAL A 691 2.85 6.62 42.20
CA VAL A 691 1.78 7.02 41.28
C VAL A 691 0.82 5.87 40.99
N ILE A 692 1.31 4.62 40.97
CA ILE A 692 0.48 3.42 40.76
C ILE A 692 -0.29 3.08 42.04
N GLY A 693 0.38 3.11 43.19
CA GLY A 693 -0.29 2.94 44.49
C GLY A 693 0.62 2.41 45.59
N LYS A 694 0.10 2.39 46.82
CA LYS A 694 0.84 1.88 48.00
C LYS A 694 1.26 0.40 47.87
N PRO A 695 0.41 -0.53 47.36
CA PRO A 695 0.81 -1.90 47.10
C PRO A 695 1.96 -2.02 46.09
N ALA A 696 1.84 -1.30 44.97
CA ALA A 696 2.84 -1.25 43.91
C ALA A 696 4.20 -0.72 44.43
N LEU A 697 4.19 0.32 45.27
CA LEU A 697 5.40 0.81 45.93
C LEU A 697 6.04 -0.25 46.82
N LYS A 698 5.26 -0.91 47.68
CA LYS A 698 5.78 -1.93 48.62
C LYS A 698 6.39 -3.11 47.85
N ILE A 699 5.61 -3.73 46.97
CA ILE A 699 6.03 -4.92 46.22
C ILE A 699 7.11 -4.58 45.19
N GLY A 700 6.95 -3.50 44.43
CA GLY A 700 7.91 -3.11 43.39
C GLY A 700 9.29 -2.77 43.96
N MET A 701 9.36 -2.15 45.15
CA MET A 701 10.64 -1.88 45.80
C MET A 701 11.30 -3.14 46.37
N GLU A 702 10.54 -4.09 46.91
CA GLU A 702 11.08 -5.38 47.36
C GLU A 702 11.51 -6.26 46.18
N LEU A 703 10.72 -6.31 45.12
CA LEU A 703 11.07 -6.96 43.86
C LEU A 703 12.38 -6.39 43.30
N PHE A 704 12.50 -5.05 43.22
CA PHE A 704 13.71 -4.40 42.76
C PHE A 704 14.94 -4.78 43.59
N LYS A 705 14.83 -4.81 44.93
CA LYS A 705 15.95 -5.20 45.81
C LYS A 705 16.39 -6.64 45.57
N SER A 706 15.43 -7.57 45.46
CA SER A 706 15.70 -8.99 45.23
C SER A 706 16.26 -9.27 43.85
N ALA A 707 15.69 -8.65 42.81
CA ALA A 707 16.06 -8.89 41.42
C ALA A 707 17.35 -8.18 40.97
N LEU A 708 17.72 -7.04 41.59
CA LEU A 708 18.93 -6.30 41.18
C LEU A 708 20.21 -7.16 41.20
N ARG A 709 20.31 -8.08 42.17
CA ARG A 709 21.49 -8.94 42.38
C ARG A 709 21.28 -10.40 42.00
N ASN A 710 20.10 -10.74 41.50
CA ASN A 710 19.77 -12.08 41.06
C ASN A 710 19.97 -12.19 39.55
N TYR A 711 20.83 -13.09 39.12
CA TYR A 711 21.13 -13.34 37.71
C TYR A 711 20.62 -14.70 37.23
N GLU A 712 20.06 -15.52 38.14
CA GLU A 712 19.66 -16.91 37.92
C GLU A 712 18.15 -17.04 37.69
N GLU A 713 17.36 -16.24 38.40
CA GLU A 713 15.89 -16.25 38.32
C GLU A 713 15.38 -15.12 37.41
N SER A 714 14.25 -15.37 36.75
CA SER A 714 13.56 -14.34 36.00
C SER A 714 12.88 -13.31 36.91
N ILE A 715 12.56 -12.13 36.39
CA ILE A 715 11.87 -11.09 37.18
C ILE A 715 10.49 -11.56 37.62
N TYR A 716 9.78 -12.32 36.79
CA TYR A 716 8.47 -12.87 37.13
C TYR A 716 8.51 -13.87 38.29
N GLN A 717 9.47 -14.79 38.28
CA GLN A 717 9.64 -15.77 39.36
C GLN A 717 9.89 -15.07 40.71
N ILE A 718 10.72 -14.02 40.69
CA ILE A 718 10.98 -13.21 41.88
C ILE A 718 9.71 -12.46 42.29
N PHE A 719 8.95 -11.90 41.34
CA PHE A 719 7.68 -11.23 41.63
C PHE A 719 6.67 -12.16 42.30
N GLN A 720 6.44 -13.36 41.76
CA GLN A 720 5.50 -14.33 42.33
C GLN A 720 5.86 -14.70 43.77
N ARG A 721 7.15 -14.87 44.05
CA ARG A 721 7.65 -15.09 45.42
C ARG A 721 7.44 -13.86 46.32
N THR A 722 7.80 -12.66 45.86
CA THR A 722 7.62 -11.42 46.61
C THR A 722 6.15 -11.16 46.93
N TYR A 723 5.27 -11.41 45.97
CA TYR A 723 3.83 -11.27 46.13
C TYR A 723 3.28 -12.29 47.13
N LYS A 724 3.64 -13.57 46.99
CA LYS A 724 3.25 -14.64 47.93
C LYS A 724 3.69 -14.38 49.36
N GLN A 725 4.90 -13.83 49.56
CA GLN A 725 5.37 -13.46 50.89
C GLN A 725 4.54 -12.32 51.51
N ALA A 726 4.05 -11.39 50.69
CA ALA A 726 3.29 -10.25 51.17
C ALA A 726 1.79 -10.54 51.38
N TYR A 727 1.21 -11.45 50.59
CA TYR A 727 -0.25 -11.66 50.52
C TYR A 727 -0.68 -13.11 50.79
N GLY A 728 0.24 -14.06 50.98
CA GLY A 728 -0.05 -15.46 51.34
C GLY A 728 -0.30 -16.40 50.17
N SER A 729 -0.55 -15.89 48.96
CA SER A 729 -0.76 -16.66 47.73
C SER A 729 0.02 -16.07 46.54
N ARG A 730 0.26 -16.86 45.49
CA ARG A 730 0.74 -16.33 44.20
C ARG A 730 -0.26 -15.30 43.66
N TYR A 731 0.21 -14.34 42.86
CA TYR A 731 -0.68 -13.47 42.11
C TYR A 731 -1.16 -14.23 40.87
N ALA A 732 -2.47 -14.29 40.65
CA ALA A 732 -3.05 -14.87 39.44
C ALA A 732 -3.49 -13.72 38.53
N PHE A 733 -3.06 -13.76 37.28
CA PHE A 733 -3.49 -12.80 36.27
C PHE A 733 -4.82 -13.26 35.67
N ASP A 734 -5.78 -12.35 35.50
CA ASP A 734 -7.08 -12.66 34.89
C ASP A 734 -7.06 -12.37 33.38
N ASN A 735 -7.94 -13.01 32.61
CA ASN A 735 -8.12 -12.73 31.17
C ASN A 735 -9.62 -12.56 30.84
N PRO A 736 -10.08 -11.39 30.32
CA PRO A 736 -9.32 -10.18 29.98
C PRO A 736 -8.68 -9.50 31.20
N LYS A 737 -7.52 -8.86 30.98
CA LYS A 737 -6.69 -8.28 32.04
C LYS A 737 -7.40 -7.16 32.81
N THR A 738 -7.45 -7.30 34.13
CA THR A 738 -8.05 -6.30 35.01
C THR A 738 -7.19 -5.03 35.09
N ASN A 739 -7.77 -3.94 35.61
CA ASN A 739 -6.98 -2.74 35.93
C ASN A 739 -5.86 -3.03 36.95
N GLU A 740 -6.04 -4.04 37.81
CA GLU A 740 -5.01 -4.47 38.76
C GLU A 740 -3.87 -5.21 38.05
N ASP A 741 -4.18 -6.11 37.11
CA ASP A 741 -3.18 -6.79 36.27
C ASP A 741 -2.32 -5.79 35.52
N LYS A 742 -2.94 -4.82 34.87
CA LYS A 742 -2.24 -3.73 34.14
C LYS A 742 -1.34 -2.93 35.07
N CYS A 743 -1.73 -2.74 36.33
CA CYS A 743 -0.87 -2.10 37.33
C CYS A 743 0.35 -2.96 37.68
N TRP A 744 0.19 -4.27 37.90
CA TRP A 744 1.31 -5.17 38.24
C TRP A 744 2.29 -5.37 37.08
N LEU A 745 1.74 -5.50 35.88
CA LEU A 745 2.47 -5.48 34.63
C LEU A 745 3.33 -4.20 34.52
N LYS A 746 2.76 -3.01 34.83
CA LYS A 746 3.51 -1.75 34.87
C LYS A 746 4.59 -1.72 35.95
N VAL A 747 4.37 -2.36 37.09
CA VAL A 747 5.40 -2.54 38.14
C VAL A 747 6.57 -3.37 37.61
N LEU A 748 6.31 -4.53 37.00
CA LEU A 748 7.33 -5.41 36.41
C LEU A 748 8.17 -4.65 35.36
N SER A 749 7.51 -3.87 34.49
CA SER A 749 8.17 -2.99 33.51
C SER A 749 9.15 -2.01 34.13
N LEU A 750 8.67 -1.25 35.13
CA LEU A 750 9.44 -0.20 35.77
C LEU A 750 10.64 -0.77 36.52
N VAL A 751 10.45 -1.94 37.14
CA VAL A 751 11.51 -2.62 37.88
C VAL A 751 12.57 -3.16 36.93
N ASP A 752 12.19 -3.87 35.85
CA ASP A 752 13.12 -4.37 34.82
C ASP A 752 14.00 -3.24 34.26
N TRP A 753 13.36 -2.19 33.75
CA TRP A 753 14.07 -1.02 33.20
C TRP A 753 15.02 -0.39 34.22
N THR A 754 14.62 -0.32 35.48
CA THR A 754 15.46 0.23 36.55
C THR A 754 16.66 -0.68 36.85
N ILE A 755 16.49 -2.00 36.85
CA ILE A 755 17.59 -2.97 37.05
C ILE A 755 18.61 -2.84 35.91
N ARG A 756 18.16 -2.88 34.65
CA ARG A 756 19.03 -2.69 33.48
C ARG A 756 19.83 -1.39 33.54
N LYS A 757 19.17 -0.29 33.93
CA LYS A 757 19.83 1.01 34.14
C LYS A 757 20.87 0.96 35.25
N LYS A 758 20.56 0.32 36.37
CA LYS A 758 21.44 0.24 37.54
C LYS A 758 22.66 -0.66 37.28
N ARG A 759 22.50 -1.82 36.63
CA ARG A 759 23.61 -2.71 36.25
C ARG A 759 24.59 -2.02 35.30
N ARG A 760 24.10 -1.37 34.25
CA ARG A 760 24.94 -0.55 33.34
C ARG A 760 25.68 0.56 34.09
N LEU A 761 25.00 1.28 34.98
CA LEU A 761 25.63 2.34 35.77
C LEU A 761 26.71 1.80 36.74
N GLN A 762 26.50 0.62 37.32
CA GLN A 762 27.50 -0.04 38.17
C GLN A 762 28.77 -0.34 37.38
N MET A 763 28.64 -0.84 36.15
CA MET A 763 29.78 -1.11 35.27
C MET A 763 30.51 0.17 34.83
N LEU A 764 29.78 1.25 34.48
CA LEU A 764 30.42 2.55 34.14
C LEU A 764 31.21 3.13 35.31
N LYS A 765 30.76 2.92 36.54
CA LYS A 765 31.47 3.38 37.75
C LYS A 765 32.79 2.67 38.01
N MET A 766 33.08 1.58 37.29
CA MET A 766 34.35 0.87 37.37
C MET A 766 35.41 1.47 36.44
N LEU A 767 35.01 2.30 35.46
CA LEU A 767 35.92 2.90 34.48
C LEU A 767 36.98 3.84 35.09
N PRO A 768 36.67 4.69 36.09
CA PRO A 768 37.68 5.59 36.69
C PRO A 768 38.84 4.87 37.39
N ALA A 769 38.73 3.56 37.63
CA ALA A 769 39.82 2.75 38.19
C ALA A 769 40.76 2.17 37.13
N LEU A 770 40.49 2.41 35.84
CA LEU A 770 41.35 1.99 34.74
C LEU A 770 42.52 2.98 34.54
N PRO A 771 43.66 2.53 33.99
CA PRO A 771 44.77 3.41 33.65
C PRO A 771 44.38 4.54 32.69
N ASP A 772 44.92 5.74 32.93
CA ASP A 772 44.61 6.96 32.17
C ASP A 772 45.15 6.92 30.71
N ASP A 773 46.05 5.99 30.39
CA ASP A 773 46.65 5.82 29.07
C ASP A 773 45.82 4.92 28.13
N LEU A 774 44.78 4.24 28.63
CA LEU A 774 43.91 3.41 27.80
C LEU A 774 43.02 4.26 26.89
N ASN A 775 42.91 3.90 25.61
CA ASN A 775 41.99 4.52 24.67
C ASN A 775 40.59 3.89 24.77
N ILE A 776 39.65 4.59 25.42
CA ILE A 776 38.28 4.12 25.65
C ILE A 776 37.34 4.79 24.66
N THR A 777 36.58 4.02 23.88
CA THR A 777 35.56 4.54 22.95
C THR A 777 34.15 4.22 23.44
N ILE A 778 33.28 5.22 23.53
CA ILE A 778 31.88 5.07 23.93
C ILE A 778 30.96 5.55 22.80
N THR A 779 30.04 4.70 22.37
CA THR A 779 29.03 5.03 21.33
C THR A 779 27.86 5.83 21.90
N ALA A 780 28.16 7.00 22.45
CA ALA A 780 27.19 7.93 23.00
C ALA A 780 27.67 9.37 22.79
N HIS A 781 26.74 10.31 22.92
CA HIS A 781 27.08 11.73 22.86
C HIS A 781 27.87 12.15 24.10
N SER A 782 28.92 12.94 23.91
CA SER A 782 29.73 13.56 24.98
C SER A 782 28.92 14.29 26.08
N LYS A 783 27.69 14.71 25.82
CA LYS A 783 26.79 15.28 26.84
C LYS A 783 26.49 14.31 27.98
N VAL A 784 26.66 13.00 27.76
CA VAL A 784 26.52 12.00 28.82
C VAL A 784 27.56 12.22 29.94
N GLY A 785 28.79 12.63 29.62
CA GLY A 785 29.80 12.99 30.62
C GLY A 785 29.29 14.05 31.59
N LYS A 786 28.61 15.08 31.09
CA LYS A 786 28.01 16.14 31.94
C LYS A 786 26.96 15.62 32.93
N VAL A 787 26.31 14.49 32.64
CA VAL A 787 25.30 13.89 33.53
C VAL A 787 25.85 12.75 34.38
N LEU A 788 27.01 12.19 34.01
CA LEU A 788 27.82 11.27 34.80
C LEU A 788 29.20 11.89 35.01
N PRO A 789 29.36 12.82 35.97
CA PRO A 789 30.58 13.61 36.11
C PRO A 789 31.86 12.77 36.23
N PHE A 790 31.76 11.57 36.82
CA PHE A 790 32.88 10.63 36.92
C PHE A 790 33.40 10.11 35.56
N LEU A 791 32.66 10.29 34.47
CA LEU A 791 33.13 10.05 33.09
C LEU A 791 33.60 11.33 32.41
N ASP A 792 33.13 12.51 32.83
CA ASP A 792 33.59 13.82 32.30
C ASP A 792 35.04 14.10 32.68
N ASP A 793 35.44 13.62 33.87
CA ASP A 793 36.80 13.75 34.39
C ASP A 793 37.83 12.86 33.64
N MET A 794 37.36 11.84 32.91
CA MET A 794 38.21 10.91 32.17
C MET A 794 38.56 11.44 30.77
N LYS A 795 39.78 11.95 30.61
CA LYS A 795 40.26 12.57 29.36
C LYS A 795 40.56 11.59 28.23
N ASN A 796 40.64 10.30 28.56
CA ASN A 796 40.96 9.21 27.64
C ASN A 796 39.71 8.56 27.00
N ILE A 797 38.53 9.17 27.19
CA ILE A 797 37.28 8.75 26.53
C ILE A 797 37.09 9.47 25.20
N ASN A 798 36.99 8.70 24.13
CA ASN A 798 36.55 9.10 22.81
C ASN A 798 35.04 8.86 22.64
N TRP A 799 34.28 9.93 22.41
CA TRP A 799 32.83 9.89 22.24
C TRP A 799 32.46 9.89 20.75
N VAL A 800 31.82 8.82 20.28
CA VAL A 800 31.54 8.62 18.84
C VAL A 800 30.06 8.73 18.45
N ASN A 801 29.22 9.29 19.33
CA ASN A 801 27.76 9.41 19.15
C ASN A 801 27.08 8.05 18.85
N GLU A 802 25.77 8.09 18.56
CA GLU A 802 25.09 6.96 17.94
C GLU A 802 25.52 6.85 16.48
N MET A 803 25.61 5.62 16.00
CA MET A 803 26.16 5.29 14.69
C MET A 803 25.46 4.08 14.10
N GLU A 804 25.59 3.94 12.79
CA GLU A 804 25.02 2.82 12.05
C GLU A 804 25.73 1.51 12.40
N ILE A 805 25.04 0.39 12.23
CA ILE A 805 25.56 -0.93 12.61
C ILE A 805 26.85 -1.28 11.88
N SER A 806 26.94 -0.91 10.60
CA SER A 806 28.12 -1.16 9.75
C SER A 806 29.34 -0.34 10.19
N GLU A 807 29.12 0.79 10.87
CA GLU A 807 30.17 1.60 11.47
C GLU A 807 30.61 1.02 12.83
N LEU A 808 29.69 0.42 13.58
CA LEU A 808 29.98 -0.27 14.83
C LEU A 808 30.89 -1.49 14.64
N ASP A 809 30.73 -2.25 13.56
CA ASP A 809 31.61 -3.39 13.24
C ASP A 809 33.04 -2.97 12.95
N ARG A 810 33.23 -1.79 12.34
CA ARG A 810 34.57 -1.19 12.18
C ARG A 810 35.20 -0.83 13.52
N LEU A 811 34.39 -0.43 14.52
CA LEU A 811 34.90 -0.24 15.87
C LEU A 811 35.27 -1.57 16.50
N TYR A 812 34.43 -2.61 16.40
CA TYR A 812 34.77 -3.94 16.91
C TYR A 812 36.11 -4.44 16.34
N ALA A 813 36.31 -4.40 15.03
CA ALA A 813 37.57 -4.83 14.40
C ALA A 813 38.81 -4.05 14.89
N ARG A 814 38.62 -2.84 15.43
CA ARG A 814 39.67 -1.95 15.96
C ARG A 814 39.78 -1.97 17.48
N SER A 815 38.95 -2.74 18.17
CA SER A 815 38.88 -2.78 19.63
C SER A 815 39.50 -4.04 20.21
N LYS A 816 40.22 -3.89 21.31
CA LYS A 816 40.79 -5.02 22.05
C LYS A 816 39.71 -5.67 22.91
N VAL A 817 39.11 -4.87 23.80
CA VAL A 817 38.08 -5.30 24.73
C VAL A 817 36.74 -4.66 24.38
N VAL A 818 35.65 -5.44 24.48
CA VAL A 818 34.27 -4.94 24.37
C VAL A 818 33.59 -5.12 25.72
N LEU A 819 33.06 -4.02 26.27
CA LEU A 819 32.25 -4.07 27.49
C LEU A 819 30.77 -4.27 27.14
N ASN A 820 30.17 -5.34 27.65
CA ASN A 820 28.74 -5.66 27.51
C ASN A 820 28.03 -5.59 28.87
N CYS A 821 26.72 -5.38 28.85
CA CYS A 821 25.84 -5.60 30.00
C CYS A 821 24.57 -6.28 29.52
N ASN A 822 24.18 -7.38 30.16
CA ASN A 822 23.10 -8.24 29.73
C ASN A 822 21.71 -7.68 30.11
N PRO A 823 20.66 -8.11 29.39
CA PRO A 823 19.29 -8.06 29.87
C PRO A 823 19.12 -8.84 31.18
N THR A 824 17.96 -8.73 31.81
CA THR A 824 17.67 -9.33 33.12
C THR A 824 17.33 -10.83 33.06
N TYR A 825 17.36 -11.45 31.88
CA TYR A 825 17.02 -12.86 31.69
C TYR A 825 18.26 -13.77 31.78
N PRO A 826 18.20 -14.88 32.53
CA PRO A 826 19.34 -15.74 32.83
C PRO A 826 19.88 -16.53 31.62
N ASP A 827 19.04 -16.71 30.61
CA ASP A 827 19.26 -17.57 29.44
C ASP A 827 19.52 -16.79 28.14
N THR A 828 19.81 -15.48 28.25
CA THR A 828 20.01 -14.59 27.08
C THR A 828 21.48 -14.27 26.81
N ILE A 829 21.94 -14.53 25.59
CA ILE A 829 23.24 -14.06 25.09
C ILE A 829 23.06 -12.82 24.22
N HIS A 830 23.50 -11.66 24.70
CA HIS A 830 23.28 -10.39 24.01
C HIS A 830 24.03 -10.30 22.66
N GLY A 831 23.41 -9.70 21.64
CA GLY A 831 23.98 -9.59 20.28
C GLY A 831 25.37 -8.92 20.20
N ARG A 832 25.67 -8.01 21.14
CA ARG A 832 26.98 -7.34 21.27
C ARG A 832 28.11 -8.30 21.67
N VAL A 833 27.81 -9.34 22.46
CA VAL A 833 28.80 -10.36 22.83
C VAL A 833 29.22 -11.12 21.57
N ARG A 834 28.23 -11.62 20.83
CA ARG A 834 28.45 -12.36 19.58
C ARG A 834 29.18 -11.51 18.53
N SER A 835 28.73 -10.27 18.33
CA SER A 835 29.32 -9.38 17.30
C SER A 835 30.76 -8.96 17.65
N GLY A 836 31.04 -8.68 18.93
CA GLY A 836 32.39 -8.39 19.39
C GLY A 836 33.34 -9.58 19.24
N MET A 837 32.93 -10.77 19.71
CA MET A 837 33.74 -11.99 19.60
C MET A 837 33.97 -12.41 18.14
N ALA A 838 32.94 -12.32 17.27
CA ALA A 838 33.08 -12.64 15.85
C ALA A 838 34.13 -11.76 15.15
N ASN A 839 34.28 -10.51 15.59
CA ASN A 839 35.30 -9.55 15.14
C ASN A 839 36.63 -9.65 15.92
N GLY A 840 36.79 -10.72 16.71
CA GLY A 840 38.03 -11.04 17.42
C GLY A 840 38.31 -10.20 18.66
N CYS A 841 37.29 -9.52 19.22
CA CYS A 841 37.45 -8.84 20.50
C CYS A 841 37.40 -9.82 21.66
N TYR A 842 38.11 -9.51 22.74
CA TYR A 842 37.84 -10.10 24.03
C TYR A 842 36.62 -9.41 24.66
N VAL A 843 35.55 -10.15 24.97
CA VAL A 843 34.34 -9.56 25.55
C VAL A 843 34.37 -9.70 27.06
N VAL A 844 34.05 -8.61 27.75
CA VAL A 844 33.83 -8.57 29.20
C VAL A 844 32.37 -8.17 29.44
N SER A 845 31.66 -8.93 30.26
CA SER A 845 30.24 -8.72 30.57
C SER A 845 29.97 -8.82 32.06
N ASP A 846 28.85 -8.27 32.51
CA ASP A 846 28.25 -8.72 33.77
C ASP A 846 27.87 -10.21 33.67
N TYR A 847 27.82 -10.86 34.82
CA TYR A 847 27.47 -12.26 34.94
C TYR A 847 26.12 -12.57 34.32
N ASN A 848 26.06 -13.72 33.66
CA ASN A 848 24.84 -14.30 33.15
C ASN A 848 25.06 -15.82 32.98
N PRO A 849 24.17 -16.67 33.49
CA PRO A 849 24.33 -18.12 33.42
C PRO A 849 24.58 -18.64 32.00
N ALA A 850 23.84 -18.17 31.00
CA ALA A 850 24.05 -18.59 29.62
C ALA A 850 25.41 -18.18 29.04
N LEU A 851 25.99 -17.06 29.48
CA LEU A 851 27.34 -16.69 29.08
C LEU A 851 28.40 -17.59 29.72
N GLU A 852 28.23 -17.94 31.00
CA GLU A 852 29.14 -18.86 31.67
C GLU A 852 29.06 -20.27 31.07
N GLU A 853 27.85 -20.77 30.83
CA GLU A 853 27.62 -22.08 30.22
C GLU A 853 28.20 -22.17 28.81
N THR A 854 28.01 -21.13 27.99
CA THR A 854 28.41 -21.16 26.58
C THR A 854 29.91 -20.95 26.39
N PHE A 855 30.50 -19.99 27.11
CA PHE A 855 31.87 -19.55 26.86
C PHE A 855 32.85 -20.00 27.94
N GLY A 856 32.39 -20.17 29.18
CA GLY A 856 33.23 -20.38 30.35
C GLY A 856 34.20 -19.22 30.61
N SER A 857 34.86 -19.24 31.77
CA SER A 857 35.82 -18.19 32.18
C SER A 857 37.06 -18.05 31.28
N GLU A 858 37.28 -19.00 30.37
CA GLU A 858 38.43 -19.03 29.46
C GLU A 858 38.19 -18.35 28.12
N ALA A 859 36.94 -18.02 27.77
CA ALA A 859 36.60 -17.35 26.51
C ALA A 859 35.86 -16.02 26.68
N ILE A 860 35.35 -15.74 27.88
CA ILE A 860 34.68 -14.47 28.21
C ILE A 860 35.07 -14.00 29.62
N GLY A 861 35.17 -12.69 29.81
CA GLY A 861 35.30 -12.09 31.13
C GLY A 861 33.93 -11.88 31.77
N LEU A 862 33.67 -12.47 32.94
CA LEU A 862 32.42 -12.29 33.69
C LEU A 862 32.65 -11.53 34.99
N ILE A 863 31.82 -10.51 35.21
CA ILE A 863 31.81 -9.65 36.39
C ILE A 863 30.59 -10.03 37.24
N ASN A 864 30.82 -10.70 38.35
CA ASN A 864 29.76 -11.28 39.18
C ASN A 864 29.28 -10.31 40.26
N GLN A 865 30.15 -9.41 40.75
CA GLN A 865 29.83 -8.51 41.87
C GLN A 865 30.60 -7.18 41.83
N GLN A 866 30.19 -6.20 42.65
CA GLN A 866 30.87 -4.91 42.83
C GLN A 866 32.35 -4.98 43.32
N LYS A 867 32.88 -6.18 43.57
CA LYS A 867 34.27 -6.41 44.00
C LYS A 867 35.22 -6.77 42.86
N ASP A 868 34.68 -7.17 41.70
CA ASP A 868 35.49 -7.43 40.52
C ASP A 868 35.97 -6.10 39.95
N SER A 869 37.19 -6.05 39.41
CA SER A 869 37.73 -4.83 38.81
C SER A 869 37.89 -5.02 37.30
N LEU A 870 37.51 -4.02 36.51
CA LEU A 870 37.74 -4.05 35.07
C LEU A 870 39.23 -4.14 34.71
N ILE A 871 40.11 -3.65 35.59
CA ILE A 871 41.55 -3.59 35.34
C ILE A 871 42.16 -4.98 35.09
N GLN A 872 41.59 -6.04 35.68
CA GLN A 872 42.12 -7.41 35.55
C GLN A 872 42.02 -7.97 34.12
N TYR A 873 41.21 -7.36 33.27
CA TYR A 873 41.05 -7.74 31.86
C TYR A 873 41.96 -6.95 30.92
N PHE A 874 42.81 -6.08 31.47
CA PHE A 874 43.86 -5.36 30.76
C PHE A 874 45.23 -5.85 31.22
N THR A 875 46.14 -6.03 30.27
CA THR A 875 47.49 -6.57 30.52
C THR A 875 48.44 -6.03 29.46
N ASP A 876 49.72 -5.96 29.80
CA ASP A 876 50.79 -5.63 28.85
C ASP A 876 51.08 -6.81 27.90
N ASP A 877 50.69 -8.03 28.29
CA ASP A 877 50.87 -9.27 27.52
C ASP A 877 49.57 -9.66 26.79
N TRP A 878 49.29 -8.94 25.70
CA TRP A 878 48.10 -9.15 24.88
C TRP A 878 48.07 -10.51 24.16
N GLU A 879 49.20 -11.23 24.06
CA GLU A 879 49.23 -12.58 23.47
C GLU A 879 48.43 -13.58 24.32
N LYS A 880 48.43 -13.44 25.64
CA LYS A 880 47.62 -14.28 26.54
C LYS A 880 46.11 -14.02 26.40
N VAL A 881 45.73 -12.78 26.16
CA VAL A 881 44.32 -12.40 25.94
C VAL A 881 43.86 -12.78 24.53
N GLN A 882 44.78 -12.75 23.56
CA GLN A 882 44.54 -13.14 22.17
C GLN A 882 44.00 -14.57 22.09
N ALA A 883 44.62 -15.54 22.79
CA ALA A 883 44.15 -16.92 22.81
C ALA A 883 42.72 -17.06 23.37
N LYS A 884 42.36 -16.26 24.39
CA LYS A 884 41.01 -16.24 24.95
C LYS A 884 39.99 -15.64 23.98
N ALA A 885 40.34 -14.53 23.32
CA ALA A 885 39.51 -13.90 22.31
C ALA A 885 39.31 -14.82 21.08
N GLU A 886 40.34 -15.55 20.67
CA GLU A 886 40.26 -16.54 19.60
C GLU A 886 39.36 -17.72 19.98
N ARG A 887 39.46 -18.21 21.22
CA ARG A 887 38.56 -19.25 21.72
C ARG A 887 37.10 -18.79 21.73
N GLY A 888 36.82 -17.57 22.23
CA GLY A 888 35.48 -16.99 22.19
C GLY A 888 34.97 -16.79 20.77
N ARG A 889 35.83 -16.30 19.87
CA ARG A 889 35.51 -16.18 18.44
C ARG A 889 35.20 -17.54 17.82
N GLN A 890 35.98 -18.57 18.12
CA GLN A 890 35.76 -19.92 17.60
C GLN A 890 34.42 -20.48 18.07
N ILE A 891 34.10 -20.35 19.36
CA ILE A 891 32.78 -20.74 19.90
C ILE A 891 31.65 -19.98 19.17
N VAL A 892 31.83 -18.68 18.91
CA VAL A 892 30.83 -17.91 18.16
C VAL A 892 30.68 -18.38 16.71
N LEU A 893 31.80 -18.61 16.02
CA LEU A 893 31.81 -19.05 14.63
C LEU A 893 31.35 -20.50 14.46
N ASP A 894 31.45 -21.33 15.51
CA ASP A 894 30.97 -22.69 15.49
C ASP A 894 29.50 -22.77 15.88
N SER A 895 29.07 -22.03 16.92
CA SER A 895 27.76 -22.24 17.55
C SER A 895 26.68 -21.23 17.14
N PHE A 896 27.06 -20.05 16.62
CA PHE A 896 26.13 -18.97 16.29
C PHE A 896 26.26 -18.59 14.81
N THR A 897 26.16 -19.57 13.91
CA THR A 897 26.19 -19.34 12.46
C THR A 897 24.82 -19.03 11.90
N VAL A 898 24.78 -18.35 10.74
CA VAL A 898 23.55 -18.15 9.97
C VAL A 898 22.96 -19.49 9.53
N GLU A 899 23.83 -20.46 9.20
CA GLU A 899 23.47 -21.83 8.85
C GLU A 899 22.73 -22.55 9.99
N LYS A 900 23.29 -22.55 11.21
CA LYS A 900 22.64 -23.15 12.38
C LYS A 900 21.36 -22.41 12.76
N GLN A 901 21.34 -21.09 12.58
CA GLN A 901 20.14 -20.28 12.79
C GLN A 901 19.02 -20.68 11.80
N ALA A 902 19.35 -20.80 10.51
CA ALA A 902 18.42 -21.23 9.46
C ALA A 902 17.93 -22.66 9.68
N GLN A 903 18.84 -23.59 10.00
CA GLN A 903 18.51 -24.98 10.25
C GLN A 903 17.53 -25.13 11.42
N ARG A 904 17.81 -24.45 12.55
CA ARG A 904 16.93 -24.49 13.72
C ARG A 904 15.59 -23.80 13.47
N LEU A 905 15.58 -22.72 12.68
CA LEU A 905 14.35 -22.04 12.27
C LEU A 905 13.45 -22.97 11.44
N ILE A 906 14.01 -23.60 10.41
CA ILE A 906 13.28 -24.54 9.54
C ILE A 906 12.79 -25.74 10.35
N GLU A 907 13.61 -26.29 11.24
CA GLU A 907 13.25 -27.41 12.12
C GLU A 907 12.05 -27.07 13.01
N ILE A 908 12.09 -25.93 13.72
CA ILE A 908 11.00 -25.50 14.60
C ILE A 908 9.71 -25.31 13.80
N ILE A 909 9.78 -24.61 12.67
CA ILE A 909 8.60 -24.31 11.85
C ILE A 909 8.00 -25.61 11.28
N THR A 910 8.84 -26.50 10.73
CA THR A 910 8.38 -27.75 10.12
C THR A 910 7.70 -28.67 11.14
N ASN A 911 8.24 -28.77 12.36
CA ASN A 911 7.71 -29.64 13.41
C ASN A 911 6.34 -29.20 13.98
N HIS A 912 5.86 -27.98 13.66
CA HIS A 912 4.60 -27.44 14.20
C HIS A 912 3.57 -27.08 13.12
N ILE A 913 3.89 -27.29 11.84
CA ILE A 913 2.92 -27.17 10.72
C ILE A 913 2.27 -28.53 10.41
N GLU A 914 2.86 -29.66 10.86
CA GLU A 914 2.20 -30.97 10.90
C GLU A 914 1.10 -31.00 11.97
#